data_AF-A0AAD1VSV4-F1
#
_entry.id   AF-A0AAD1VSV4-F1
#
_cell.length_a   1.000
_cell.length_b   1.000
_cell.length_c   1.000
_cell.angle_alpha   90.00
_cell.angle_beta   90.00
_cell.angle_gamma   90.00
#
_symmetry.space_group_name_H-M   'P 1'
#
loop_
_entity.id
_entity.type
_entity.pdbx_description
1 polymer ?
#
loop_
_entity_poly.entity_id
_entity_poly.type
_entity_poly.pdbx_seq_one_letter_code
_entity_poly.pdbx_strand_id
1 'polypeptide(L)'
;MEALLERIQKQDKKGILYGSCELELQELMRQIDIMLKHQRSEWEAQTQMLNSRLAIKDQELSSAQTREAVLHQEIRTLKQQIRMHEEGNHEKTMEYETQLSRFQEELSRLKKSYEKVQRKHQRSDMKSRAEEEKYEVGRLTRKLEEFRQKSLDWEKQRLLYQQQVFGLEAQRRTLAEQVDLYQQQSHSRKQMLEQTSLVGRSEFQHLSGQLSRASDTICAKEEELESLKLQLADAIADKERVKQELWQAQQDVQVLQDEKVELRETLQAHSDFLEGSKAQKEELHREVCRASEALKDKENSIRSLEEKLKVSRLSDSRLDVDTVYSRLSISLLNEQRLQAEVTHLEDSVGSVTMQCQQLSKELKEKGEFLHLVEEEHKKCSVEIKKLRNQLRHAELSYNSALDGMRKEISQLTQELHRKDIAIVSSGNTTIDWERKARIERERLEQEAADHKVSLETLETLRKENCQLSEIIEKQEPDVIQALDNLESENENLRQELSQAQRKVDHILQTQQSEIQAAAERRSRELLKEHEEEMRLMKEKINELSERYTREIQALRSQAVPSSNVTSLSRTSSVESMSSDVWKGNIKRSPGAGGNEGDSSGESTSECVSVLPMPPSTPASAIAVRFLQEEELRSQDLLQRLDSHIEELKQDSQRTVQHFTQAR
;
A
#
# COMPACT_ATOMS: atom_id res chain seq x y z
N MET A 1 116.16 -95.28 78.53
CA MET A 1 116.12 -96.76 78.56
C MET A 1 117.08 -97.31 77.51
N GLU A 2 118.39 -97.28 77.78
CA GLU A 2 119.44 -97.50 76.77
C GLU A 2 120.00 -98.95 76.75
N ALA A 3 119.59 -99.82 77.68
CA ALA A 3 120.04 -101.22 77.75
C ALA A 3 119.14 -102.22 76.96
N LEU A 4 118.07 -101.74 76.33
CA LEU A 4 117.15 -102.50 75.48
C LEU A 4 116.92 -101.69 74.19
N LEU A 5 117.42 -102.06 73.01
CA LEU A 5 118.12 -103.30 72.62
C LEU A 5 119.35 -103.03 71.73
N GLU A 6 120.49 -102.74 72.36
CA GLU A 6 121.83 -102.89 71.74
C GLU A 6 122.05 -104.33 71.18
N ARG A 7 121.22 -105.29 71.64
CA ARG A 7 121.13 -106.67 71.14
C ARG A 7 120.84 -106.79 69.64
N ILE A 8 120.09 -105.86 69.02
CA ILE A 8 119.81 -105.93 67.57
C ILE A 8 121.04 -105.52 66.74
N GLN A 9 121.97 -104.73 67.29
CA GLN A 9 123.19 -104.32 66.58
C GLN A 9 124.26 -105.44 66.47
N LYS A 10 124.03 -106.63 67.03
CA LYS A 10 124.99 -107.75 67.03
C LYS A 10 124.47 -109.06 66.44
N GLN A 11 123.20 -109.12 66.02
CA GLN A 11 122.60 -110.20 65.21
C GLN A 11 121.65 -109.58 64.16
N ASP A 12 121.72 -109.88 62.86
CA ASP A 12 122.49 -110.92 62.17
C ASP A 12 123.31 -110.41 60.98
N LYS A 13 124.57 -110.88 60.90
CA LYS A 13 125.46 -110.70 59.73
C LYS A 13 125.06 -111.65 58.57
N LYS A 14 123.79 -111.61 58.16
CA LYS A 14 123.20 -112.34 57.02
C LYS A 14 122.24 -111.46 56.18
N GLY A 15 122.37 -110.14 56.27
CA GLY A 15 121.43 -109.15 55.71
C GLY A 15 121.51 -108.85 54.21
N ILE A 16 122.35 -109.53 53.42
CA ILE A 16 122.64 -109.17 52.01
C ILE A 16 121.41 -109.28 51.08
N LEU A 17 120.33 -109.95 51.51
CA LEU A 17 119.06 -110.06 50.78
C LEU A 17 117.88 -109.30 51.43
N TYR A 18 118.12 -108.54 52.50
CA TYR A 18 117.07 -107.71 53.15
C TYR A 18 117.17 -106.21 52.80
N GLY A 19 118.26 -105.80 52.13
CA GLY A 19 118.49 -104.39 51.80
C GLY A 19 117.62 -103.83 50.68
N SER A 20 117.13 -104.65 49.74
CA SER A 20 116.33 -104.13 48.62
C SER A 20 114.92 -103.72 49.11
N CYS A 21 114.20 -104.62 49.79
CA CYS A 21 112.83 -104.35 50.27
C CYS A 21 112.75 -103.14 51.23
N GLU A 22 113.78 -102.92 52.06
CA GLU A 22 113.86 -101.74 52.94
C GLU A 22 114.07 -100.45 52.13
N LEU A 23 114.96 -100.46 51.14
CA LEU A 23 115.20 -99.29 50.27
C LEU A 23 114.00 -99.02 49.33
N GLU A 24 113.35 -100.07 48.84
CA GLU A 24 112.10 -100.00 48.06
C GLU A 24 110.98 -99.38 48.91
N LEU A 25 110.84 -99.79 50.18
CA LEU A 25 109.86 -99.20 51.11
C LEU A 25 110.18 -97.74 51.42
N GLN A 26 111.44 -97.38 51.67
CA GLN A 26 111.85 -95.99 51.94
C GLN A 26 111.66 -95.08 50.71
N GLU A 27 111.92 -95.58 49.50
CA GLU A 27 111.66 -94.85 48.26
C GLU A 27 110.15 -94.70 47.98
N LEU A 28 109.35 -95.75 48.22
CA LEU A 28 107.89 -95.65 48.17
C LEU A 28 107.34 -94.64 49.19
N MET A 29 107.85 -94.65 50.43
CA MET A 29 107.50 -93.64 51.43
C MET A 29 107.88 -92.23 50.95
N ARG A 30 109.07 -92.03 50.38
CA ARG A 30 109.51 -90.74 49.81
C ARG A 30 108.62 -90.27 48.65
N GLN A 31 108.19 -91.19 47.77
CA GLN A 31 107.27 -90.89 46.68
C GLN A 31 105.87 -90.52 47.19
N ILE A 32 105.35 -91.25 48.19
CA ILE A 32 104.09 -90.91 48.88
C ILE A 32 104.21 -89.53 49.53
N ASP A 33 105.31 -89.24 50.21
CA ASP A 33 105.55 -87.94 50.86
C ASP A 33 105.59 -86.77 49.87
N ILE A 34 106.20 -86.97 48.70
CA ILE A 34 106.24 -85.98 47.61
C ILE A 34 104.84 -85.82 46.99
N MET A 35 104.13 -86.92 46.72
CA MET A 35 102.77 -86.90 46.21
C MET A 35 101.81 -86.19 47.18
N LEU A 36 101.88 -86.47 48.48
CA LEU A 36 101.06 -85.84 49.52
C LEU A 36 101.41 -84.36 49.70
N LYS A 37 102.68 -83.95 49.56
CA LYS A 37 103.08 -82.54 49.56
C LYS A 37 102.60 -81.82 48.29
N HIS A 38 102.65 -82.47 47.13
CA HIS A 38 102.16 -81.94 45.87
C HIS A 38 100.63 -81.79 45.85
N GLN A 39 99.89 -82.83 46.22
CA GLN A 39 98.42 -82.77 46.34
C GLN A 39 98.00 -81.73 47.38
N ARG A 40 98.71 -81.63 48.51
CA ARG A 40 98.48 -80.57 49.50
C ARG A 40 98.70 -79.18 48.89
N SER A 41 99.82 -78.92 48.21
CA SER A 41 100.08 -77.60 47.64
C SER A 41 99.13 -77.26 46.48
N GLU A 42 98.67 -78.26 45.71
CA GLU A 42 97.59 -78.10 44.74
C GLU A 42 96.25 -77.75 45.41
N TRP A 43 95.89 -78.44 46.49
CA TRP A 43 94.66 -78.17 47.24
C TRP A 43 94.72 -76.81 47.93
N GLU A 44 95.87 -76.41 48.48
CA GLU A 44 96.10 -75.08 49.06
C GLU A 44 96.01 -73.99 47.97
N ALA A 45 96.62 -74.18 46.80
CA ALA A 45 96.53 -73.24 45.68
C ALA A 45 95.11 -73.16 45.08
N GLN A 46 94.41 -74.28 44.93
CA GLN A 46 93.01 -74.32 44.51
C GLN A 46 92.11 -73.63 45.53
N THR A 47 92.33 -73.86 46.83
CA THR A 47 91.59 -73.19 47.91
C THR A 47 91.84 -71.67 47.90
N GLN A 48 93.08 -71.23 47.73
CA GLN A 48 93.41 -69.80 47.60
C GLN A 48 92.79 -69.16 46.35
N MET A 49 92.78 -69.86 45.21
CA MET A 49 92.15 -69.40 43.96
C MET A 49 90.62 -69.34 44.07
N LEU A 50 89.98 -70.31 44.74
CA LEU A 50 88.56 -70.28 45.04
C LEU A 50 88.20 -69.16 46.03
N ASN A 51 88.99 -68.97 47.10
CA ASN A 51 88.77 -67.94 48.11
C ASN A 51 88.93 -66.53 47.52
N SER A 52 89.96 -66.28 46.69
CA SER A 52 90.13 -64.99 46.01
C SER A 52 89.02 -64.71 45.00
N ARG A 53 88.58 -65.72 44.24
CA ARG A 53 87.43 -65.58 43.33
C ARG A 53 86.11 -65.33 44.09
N LEU A 54 85.94 -65.95 45.26
CA LEU A 54 84.80 -65.73 46.15
C LEU A 54 84.81 -64.31 46.73
N ALA A 55 85.96 -63.84 47.25
CA ALA A 55 86.11 -62.48 47.77
C ALA A 55 85.83 -61.39 46.70
N ILE A 56 86.24 -61.61 45.44
CA ILE A 56 85.88 -60.73 44.32
C ILE A 56 84.36 -60.74 44.09
N LYS A 57 83.70 -61.90 44.17
CA LYS A 57 82.24 -61.99 44.03
C LYS A 57 81.48 -61.35 45.19
N ASP A 58 81.97 -61.45 46.42
CA ASP A 58 81.39 -60.76 47.57
C ASP A 58 81.56 -59.22 47.45
N GLN A 59 82.68 -58.76 46.90
CA GLN A 59 82.90 -57.35 46.59
C GLN A 59 81.98 -56.87 45.45
N GLU A 60 81.82 -57.65 44.38
CA GLU A 60 80.87 -57.36 43.30
C GLU A 60 79.43 -57.28 43.85
N LEU A 61 79.00 -58.29 44.62
CA LEU A 61 77.66 -58.38 45.22
C LEU A 61 77.36 -57.22 46.16
N SER A 62 78.28 -56.88 47.06
CA SER A 62 78.12 -55.71 47.95
C SER A 62 78.08 -54.41 47.15
N SER A 63 78.88 -54.26 46.09
CA SER A 63 78.83 -53.10 45.19
C SER A 63 77.55 -53.00 44.33
N ALA A 64 76.87 -54.13 44.12
CA ALA A 64 75.57 -54.20 43.47
C ALA A 64 74.45 -53.85 44.47
N GLN A 65 74.46 -54.44 45.67
CA GLN A 65 73.52 -54.16 46.75
C GLN A 65 73.54 -52.68 47.15
N THR A 66 74.71 -52.03 47.21
CA THR A 66 74.79 -50.59 47.50
C THR A 66 74.20 -49.74 46.38
N ARG A 67 74.37 -50.13 45.10
CA ARG A 67 73.72 -49.44 43.97
C ARG A 67 72.22 -49.64 43.98
N GLU A 68 71.77 -50.87 44.25
CA GLU A 68 70.35 -51.22 44.38
C GLU A 68 69.68 -50.44 45.53
N ALA A 69 70.37 -50.26 46.67
CA ALA A 69 69.87 -49.45 47.78
C ALA A 69 69.72 -47.96 47.41
N VAL A 70 70.67 -47.40 46.65
CA VAL A 70 70.62 -46.02 46.11
C VAL A 70 69.47 -45.88 45.10
N LEU A 71 69.37 -46.77 44.11
CA LEU A 71 68.27 -46.77 43.14
C LEU A 71 66.91 -46.91 43.83
N HIS A 72 66.80 -47.76 44.86
CA HIS A 72 65.58 -47.85 45.68
C HIS A 72 65.31 -46.57 46.49
N GLN A 73 66.31 -45.77 46.87
CA GLN A 73 66.13 -44.47 47.49
C GLN A 73 65.63 -43.43 46.48
N GLU A 74 66.24 -43.38 45.29
CA GLU A 74 65.84 -42.50 44.18
C GLU A 74 64.41 -42.81 43.69
N ILE A 75 64.05 -44.08 43.54
CA ILE A 75 62.68 -44.50 43.21
C ILE A 75 61.69 -44.08 44.30
N ARG A 76 62.10 -44.07 45.58
CA ARG A 76 61.25 -43.60 46.69
C ARG A 76 61.08 -42.08 46.71
N THR A 77 62.14 -41.30 46.44
CA THR A 77 62.03 -39.83 46.36
C THR A 77 61.25 -39.39 45.13
N LEU A 78 61.49 -39.99 43.95
CA LEU A 78 60.72 -39.72 42.73
C LEU A 78 59.23 -40.06 42.90
N LYS A 79 58.90 -41.21 43.52
CA LYS A 79 57.49 -41.54 43.83
C LYS A 79 56.84 -40.55 44.81
N GLN A 80 57.59 -39.99 45.76
CA GLN A 80 57.06 -38.94 46.63
C GLN A 80 56.85 -37.63 45.85
N GLN A 81 57.80 -37.22 45.01
CA GLN A 81 57.68 -36.01 44.19
C GLN A 81 56.51 -36.08 43.21
N ILE A 82 56.30 -37.24 42.58
CA ILE A 82 55.14 -37.49 41.72
C ILE A 82 53.83 -37.34 42.52
N ARG A 83 53.71 -38.00 43.69
CA ARG A 83 52.52 -37.86 44.55
C ARG A 83 52.24 -36.42 44.94
N MET A 84 53.23 -35.68 45.46
CA MET A 84 53.04 -34.27 45.84
C MET A 84 52.57 -33.40 44.65
N HIS A 85 53.02 -33.72 43.43
CA HIS A 85 52.62 -33.01 42.21
C HIS A 85 51.24 -33.45 41.70
N GLU A 86 50.86 -34.71 41.87
CA GLU A 86 49.51 -35.23 41.60
C GLU A 86 48.50 -34.63 42.58
N GLU A 87 48.81 -34.64 43.88
CA GLU A 87 48.05 -34.01 44.98
C GLU A 87 47.87 -32.51 44.71
N GLY A 88 48.95 -31.74 44.53
CA GLY A 88 48.90 -30.31 44.28
C GLY A 88 48.35 -29.89 42.90
N ASN A 89 48.06 -30.83 42.00
CA ASN A 89 47.30 -30.57 40.76
C ASN A 89 45.84 -31.00 40.90
N HIS A 90 45.55 -32.03 41.70
CA HIS A 90 44.19 -32.37 42.09
C HIS A 90 43.56 -31.24 42.92
N GLU A 91 44.29 -30.66 43.88
CA GLU A 91 43.86 -29.48 44.65
C GLU A 91 43.45 -28.32 43.73
N LYS A 92 44.31 -27.92 42.79
CA LYS A 92 44.00 -26.86 41.80
C LYS A 92 42.80 -27.21 40.91
N THR A 93 42.63 -28.49 40.57
CA THR A 93 41.47 -28.94 39.77
C THR A 93 40.19 -28.81 40.58
N MET A 94 40.20 -29.21 41.87
CA MET A 94 39.08 -29.00 42.79
C MET A 94 38.80 -27.50 43.00
N GLU A 95 39.82 -26.65 43.10
CA GLU A 95 39.65 -25.19 43.14
C GLU A 95 38.92 -24.67 41.90
N TYR A 96 39.39 -25.03 40.69
CA TYR A 96 38.73 -24.62 39.44
C TYR A 96 37.31 -25.20 39.31
N GLU A 97 37.06 -26.45 39.72
CA GLU A 97 35.72 -27.04 39.73
C GLU A 97 34.76 -26.31 40.69
N THR A 98 35.23 -25.91 41.87
CA THR A 98 34.41 -25.10 42.79
C THR A 98 34.16 -23.69 42.27
N GLN A 99 35.12 -23.05 41.60
CA GLN A 99 34.93 -21.75 40.93
C GLN A 99 33.92 -21.85 39.78
N LEU A 100 34.06 -22.85 38.90
CA LEU A 100 33.11 -23.12 37.81
C LEU A 100 31.69 -23.39 38.35
N SER A 101 31.57 -24.10 39.48
CA SER A 101 30.28 -24.34 40.14
C SER A 101 29.63 -23.04 40.64
N ARG A 102 30.40 -22.12 41.23
CA ARG A 102 29.91 -20.79 41.67
C ARG A 102 29.43 -19.96 40.47
N PHE A 103 30.21 -19.87 39.40
CA PHE A 103 29.79 -19.18 38.17
C PHE A 103 28.53 -19.78 37.54
N GLN A 104 28.36 -21.12 37.57
CA GLN A 104 27.13 -21.77 37.10
C GLN A 104 25.91 -21.42 37.98
N GLU A 105 26.09 -21.31 39.30
CA GLU A 105 25.04 -20.82 40.20
C GLU A 105 24.71 -19.35 39.95
N GLU A 106 25.70 -18.48 39.79
CA GLU A 106 25.53 -17.05 39.51
C GLU A 106 24.78 -16.81 38.19
N LEU A 107 25.21 -17.47 37.10
CA LEU A 107 24.49 -17.46 35.82
C LEU A 107 23.05 -18.00 35.96
N SER A 108 22.84 -19.01 36.80
CA SER A 108 21.51 -19.55 37.09
C SER A 108 20.64 -18.60 37.92
N ARG A 109 21.23 -17.80 38.82
CA ARG A 109 20.55 -16.75 39.61
C ARG A 109 20.21 -15.55 38.71
N LEU A 110 21.14 -15.13 37.86
CA LEU A 110 21.02 -14.06 36.88
C LEU A 110 19.94 -14.35 35.83
N LYS A 111 19.96 -15.54 35.21
CA LYS A 111 18.90 -15.94 34.25
C LYS A 111 17.51 -15.85 34.91
N LYS A 112 17.39 -16.30 36.16
CA LYS A 112 16.15 -16.19 36.95
C LYS A 112 15.79 -14.75 37.38
N SER A 113 16.73 -13.80 37.44
CA SER A 113 16.43 -12.38 37.68
C SER A 113 16.00 -11.69 36.39
N TYR A 114 16.70 -11.91 35.29
CA TYR A 114 16.36 -11.41 33.96
C TYR A 114 14.98 -11.87 33.50
N GLU A 115 14.68 -13.17 33.60
CA GLU A 115 13.34 -13.71 33.33
C GLU A 115 12.23 -13.02 34.17
N LYS A 116 12.51 -12.61 35.41
CA LYS A 116 11.56 -11.87 36.25
C LYS A 116 11.39 -10.41 35.80
N VAL A 117 12.44 -9.77 35.29
CA VAL A 117 12.40 -8.40 34.75
C VAL A 117 11.69 -8.37 33.40
N GLN A 118 12.06 -9.26 32.47
CA GLN A 118 11.43 -9.43 31.16
C GLN A 118 9.91 -9.67 31.30
N ARG A 119 9.51 -10.60 32.18
CA ARG A 119 8.08 -10.86 32.48
C ARG A 119 7.37 -9.69 33.18
N LYS A 120 8.08 -8.77 33.84
CA LYS A 120 7.49 -7.53 34.40
C LYS A 120 7.27 -6.49 33.31
N HIS A 121 8.28 -6.25 32.47
CA HIS A 121 8.23 -5.31 31.34
C HIS A 121 7.10 -5.67 30.37
N GLN A 122 7.07 -6.91 29.86
CA GLN A 122 5.99 -7.40 28.99
C GLN A 122 4.58 -7.24 29.60
N ARG A 123 4.43 -7.34 30.93
CA ARG A 123 3.16 -7.14 31.65
C ARG A 123 2.82 -5.68 31.93
N SER A 124 3.77 -4.76 31.78
CA SER A 124 3.57 -3.32 31.88
C SER A 124 3.14 -2.75 30.53
N ASP A 125 3.89 -3.07 29.49
CA ASP A 125 3.70 -2.56 28.13
C ASP A 125 2.37 -3.03 27.52
N MET A 126 2.00 -4.30 27.76
CA MET A 126 0.68 -4.83 27.38
C MET A 126 -0.48 -4.17 28.14
N LYS A 127 -0.23 -3.47 29.26
CA LYS A 127 -1.27 -2.70 29.97
C LYS A 127 -1.37 -1.28 29.45
N SER A 128 -0.26 -0.54 29.37
CA SER A 128 -0.26 0.84 28.85
C SER A 128 -0.83 0.88 27.44
N ARG A 129 -0.36 -0.02 26.56
CA ARG A 129 -0.90 -0.17 25.20
C ARG A 129 -2.40 -0.50 25.20
N ALA A 130 -2.86 -1.42 26.07
CA ALA A 130 -4.28 -1.76 26.17
C ALA A 130 -5.14 -0.68 26.86
N GLU A 131 -4.54 0.35 27.47
CA GLU A 131 -5.22 1.52 28.02
C GLU A 131 -5.26 2.66 26.98
N GLU A 132 -4.19 2.86 26.23
CA GLU A 132 -4.13 3.73 25.03
C GLU A 132 -5.11 3.26 23.95
N GLU A 133 -5.11 1.97 23.59
CA GLU A 133 -6.04 1.40 22.62
C GLU A 133 -7.51 1.54 23.09
N LYS A 134 -7.80 1.43 24.39
CA LYS A 134 -9.15 1.72 24.94
C LYS A 134 -9.51 3.20 24.86
N TYR A 135 -8.57 4.10 25.16
CA TYR A 135 -8.81 5.54 25.05
C TYR A 135 -9.08 5.94 23.60
N GLU A 136 -8.30 5.40 22.66
CA GLU A 136 -8.46 5.69 21.23
C GLU A 136 -9.75 5.08 20.66
N VAL A 137 -10.09 3.83 21.01
CA VAL A 137 -11.41 3.25 20.69
C VAL A 137 -12.53 4.10 21.30
N GLY A 138 -12.38 4.60 22.52
CA GLY A 138 -13.34 5.52 23.15
C GLY A 138 -13.41 6.91 22.50
N ARG A 139 -12.33 7.38 21.86
CA ARG A 139 -12.29 8.62 21.07
C ARG A 139 -12.97 8.43 19.71
N LEU A 140 -12.64 7.35 19.00
CA LEU A 140 -13.22 7.00 17.72
C LEU A 140 -14.72 6.66 17.84
N THR A 141 -15.13 5.95 18.91
CA THR A 141 -16.55 5.65 19.18
C THR A 141 -17.39 6.91 19.34
N ARG A 142 -16.91 7.90 20.11
CA ARG A 142 -17.59 9.21 20.21
C ARG A 142 -17.69 9.92 18.87
N LYS A 143 -16.60 9.95 18.09
CA LYS A 143 -16.58 10.58 16.77
C LYS A 143 -17.51 9.88 15.76
N LEU A 144 -17.65 8.55 15.84
CA LEU A 144 -18.63 7.78 15.07
C LEU A 144 -20.06 8.14 15.48
N GLU A 145 -20.34 8.33 16.77
CA GLU A 145 -21.67 8.73 17.24
C GLU A 145 -22.03 10.17 16.84
N GLU A 146 -21.07 11.10 16.83
CA GLU A 146 -21.26 12.42 16.23
C GLU A 146 -21.64 12.33 14.74
N PHE A 147 -21.00 11.43 13.98
CA PHE A 147 -21.34 11.22 12.57
C PHE A 147 -22.72 10.56 12.39
N ARG A 148 -23.11 9.62 13.27
CA ARG A 148 -24.49 9.07 13.30
C ARG A 148 -25.52 10.17 13.56
N GLN A 149 -25.30 11.00 14.57
CA GLN A 149 -26.21 12.10 14.89
C GLN A 149 -26.32 13.09 13.72
N LYS A 150 -25.20 13.52 13.13
CA LYS A 150 -25.19 14.37 11.92
C LYS A 150 -25.94 13.71 10.76
N SER A 151 -25.77 12.40 10.54
CA SER A 151 -26.51 11.65 9.52
C SER A 151 -28.03 11.62 9.78
N LEU A 152 -28.46 11.46 11.03
CA LEU A 152 -29.88 11.52 11.41
C LEU A 152 -30.47 12.92 11.23
N ASP A 153 -29.68 13.98 11.43
CA ASP A 153 -30.14 15.36 11.25
C ASP A 153 -30.21 15.75 9.76
N TRP A 154 -29.28 15.27 8.92
CA TRP A 154 -29.42 15.36 7.45
C TRP A 154 -30.63 14.57 6.93
N GLU A 155 -30.93 13.40 7.50
CA GLU A 155 -32.11 12.61 7.13
C GLU A 155 -33.41 13.34 7.48
N LYS A 156 -33.50 13.97 8.65
CA LYS A 156 -34.64 14.85 9.02
C LYS A 156 -34.81 15.99 8.03
N GLN A 157 -33.73 16.65 7.62
CA GLN A 157 -33.80 17.72 6.61
C GLN A 157 -34.26 17.18 5.25
N ARG A 158 -33.76 16.02 4.82
CA ARG A 158 -34.20 15.34 3.59
C ARG A 158 -35.70 15.07 3.60
N LEU A 159 -36.23 14.54 4.70
CA LEU A 159 -37.67 14.28 4.88
C LEU A 159 -38.51 15.56 4.86
N LEU A 160 -38.02 16.65 5.48
CA LEU A 160 -38.70 17.96 5.43
C LEU A 160 -38.76 18.52 4.01
N TYR A 161 -37.65 18.48 3.25
CA TYR A 161 -37.66 18.90 1.84
C TYR A 161 -38.54 17.99 0.97
N GLN A 162 -38.54 16.68 1.21
CA GLN A 162 -39.42 15.73 0.51
C GLN A 162 -40.90 16.03 0.77
N GLN A 163 -41.27 16.39 2.01
CA GLN A 163 -42.62 16.81 2.37
C GLN A 163 -43.02 18.14 1.68
N GLN A 164 -42.10 19.11 1.60
CA GLN A 164 -42.33 20.36 0.87
C GLN A 164 -42.53 20.12 -0.63
N VAL A 165 -41.70 19.29 -1.26
CA VAL A 165 -41.85 18.90 -2.67
C VAL A 165 -43.19 18.20 -2.92
N PHE A 166 -43.58 17.25 -2.06
CA PHE A 166 -44.88 16.58 -2.16
C PHE A 166 -46.06 17.56 -2.07
N GLY A 167 -45.97 18.58 -1.20
CA GLY A 167 -46.97 19.64 -1.10
C GLY A 167 -47.05 20.52 -2.36
N LEU A 168 -45.90 20.93 -2.91
CA LEU A 168 -45.83 21.69 -4.17
C LEU A 168 -46.32 20.88 -5.38
N GLU A 169 -46.04 19.58 -5.43
CA GLU A 169 -46.59 18.70 -6.46
C GLU A 169 -48.11 18.52 -6.34
N ALA A 170 -48.64 18.41 -5.11
CA ALA A 170 -50.08 18.33 -4.89
C ALA A 170 -50.77 19.62 -5.37
N GLN A 171 -50.20 20.79 -5.03
CA GLN A 171 -50.67 22.08 -5.57
C GLN A 171 -50.61 22.10 -7.11
N ARG A 172 -49.48 21.68 -7.72
CA ARG A 172 -49.33 21.59 -9.18
C ARG A 172 -50.38 20.67 -9.82
N ARG A 173 -50.69 19.53 -9.19
CA ARG A 173 -51.75 18.60 -9.64
C ARG A 173 -53.13 19.27 -9.61
N THR A 174 -53.51 19.89 -8.48
CA THR A 174 -54.80 20.61 -8.39
C THR A 174 -54.94 21.78 -9.38
N LEU A 175 -53.83 22.46 -9.71
CA LEU A 175 -53.83 23.52 -10.73
C LEU A 175 -53.95 22.95 -12.15
N ALA A 176 -53.34 21.80 -12.45
CA ALA A 176 -53.53 21.10 -13.72
C ALA A 176 -54.98 20.61 -13.88
N GLU A 177 -55.55 20.00 -12.84
CA GLU A 177 -56.95 19.57 -12.79
C GLU A 177 -57.92 20.74 -13.05
N GLN A 178 -57.65 21.93 -12.48
CA GLN A 178 -58.43 23.15 -12.77
C GLN A 178 -58.28 23.59 -14.23
N VAL A 179 -57.06 23.56 -14.79
CA VAL A 179 -56.82 23.90 -16.21
C VAL A 179 -57.55 22.94 -17.14
N ASP A 180 -57.56 21.64 -16.85
CA ASP A 180 -58.27 20.63 -17.63
C ASP A 180 -59.80 20.83 -17.55
N LEU A 181 -60.34 21.16 -16.37
CA LEU A 181 -61.76 21.51 -16.22
C LEU A 181 -62.14 22.75 -17.03
N TYR A 182 -61.32 23.81 -17.03
CA TYR A 182 -61.54 25.00 -17.87
C TYR A 182 -61.44 24.68 -19.37
N GLN A 183 -60.53 23.79 -19.78
CA GLN A 183 -60.44 23.33 -21.17
C GLN A 183 -61.68 22.53 -21.57
N GLN A 184 -62.16 21.61 -20.74
CA GLN A 184 -63.40 20.84 -20.98
C GLN A 184 -64.62 21.76 -21.07
N GLN A 185 -64.75 22.73 -20.16
CA GLN A 185 -65.83 23.74 -20.20
C GLN A 185 -65.77 24.59 -21.48
N SER A 186 -64.57 25.01 -21.88
CA SER A 186 -64.33 25.77 -23.12
C SER A 186 -64.69 24.94 -24.37
N HIS A 187 -64.30 23.67 -24.39
CA HIS A 187 -64.63 22.75 -25.49
C HIS A 187 -66.13 22.48 -25.60
N SER A 188 -66.80 22.19 -24.48
CA SER A 188 -68.26 22.04 -24.42
C SER A 188 -68.98 23.30 -24.90
N ARG A 189 -68.54 24.50 -24.46
CA ARG A 189 -69.12 25.77 -24.91
C ARG A 189 -68.92 26.00 -26.41
N LYS A 190 -67.76 25.63 -26.98
CA LYS A 190 -67.53 25.68 -28.44
C LYS A 190 -68.48 24.74 -29.18
N GLN A 191 -68.60 23.50 -28.74
CA GLN A 191 -69.50 22.51 -29.34
C GLN A 191 -70.97 22.98 -29.33
N MET A 192 -71.43 23.56 -28.23
CA MET A 192 -72.78 24.14 -28.13
C MET A 192 -72.97 25.35 -29.07
N LEU A 193 -71.95 26.21 -29.23
CA LEU A 193 -71.98 27.32 -30.18
C LEU A 193 -71.99 26.84 -31.63
N GLU A 194 -71.21 25.82 -31.97
CA GLU A 194 -71.18 25.20 -33.30
C GLU A 194 -72.52 24.54 -33.64
N GLN A 195 -73.13 23.79 -32.71
CA GLN A 195 -74.48 23.25 -32.86
C GLN A 195 -75.53 24.34 -33.06
N THR A 196 -75.51 25.40 -32.24
CA THR A 196 -76.45 26.53 -32.37
C THR A 196 -76.27 27.27 -33.70
N SER A 197 -75.03 27.43 -34.16
CA SER A 197 -74.70 28.02 -35.46
C SER A 197 -75.18 27.18 -36.63
N LEU A 198 -75.06 25.84 -36.55
CA LEU A 198 -75.58 24.91 -37.55
C LEU A 198 -77.12 24.95 -37.63
N VAL A 199 -77.80 25.00 -36.48
CA VAL A 199 -79.27 25.14 -36.41
C VAL A 199 -79.70 26.47 -37.03
N GLY A 200 -79.16 27.60 -36.56
CA GLY A 200 -79.50 28.93 -37.11
C GLY A 200 -79.18 29.08 -38.60
N ARG A 201 -78.13 28.40 -39.11
CA ARG A 201 -77.82 28.34 -40.54
C ARG A 201 -78.86 27.54 -41.33
N SER A 202 -79.34 26.41 -40.79
CA SER A 202 -80.39 25.62 -41.43
C SER A 202 -81.76 26.32 -41.41
N GLU A 203 -82.08 27.02 -40.31
CA GLU A 203 -83.26 27.88 -40.19
C GLU A 203 -83.21 29.04 -41.19
N PHE A 204 -82.07 29.73 -41.30
CA PHE A 204 -81.87 30.79 -42.29
C PHE A 204 -81.99 30.26 -43.73
N GLN A 205 -81.42 29.10 -44.04
CA GLN A 205 -81.58 28.46 -45.35
C GLN A 205 -83.04 28.09 -45.64
N HIS A 206 -83.77 27.59 -44.64
CA HIS A 206 -85.20 27.28 -44.76
C HIS A 206 -86.04 28.54 -44.99
N LEU A 207 -85.83 29.60 -44.21
CA LEU A 207 -86.52 30.89 -44.37
C LEU A 207 -86.18 31.56 -45.70
N SER A 208 -84.91 31.56 -46.12
CA SER A 208 -84.50 32.05 -47.44
C SER A 208 -85.14 31.23 -48.57
N GLY A 209 -85.26 29.91 -48.40
CA GLY A 209 -85.96 29.04 -49.35
C GLY A 209 -87.49 29.21 -49.34
N GLN A 210 -88.10 29.68 -48.25
CA GLN A 210 -89.50 30.10 -48.22
C GLN A 210 -89.67 31.47 -48.90
N LEU A 211 -88.78 32.42 -48.64
CA LEU A 211 -88.79 33.76 -49.23
C LEU A 211 -88.60 33.70 -50.75
N SER A 212 -87.70 32.84 -51.25
CA SER A 212 -87.58 32.55 -52.69
C SER A 212 -88.92 32.10 -53.25
N ARG A 213 -89.51 31.01 -52.73
CA ARG A 213 -90.81 30.49 -53.20
C ARG A 213 -91.94 31.52 -53.13
N ALA A 214 -91.93 32.40 -52.13
CA ALA A 214 -92.88 33.51 -52.04
C ALA A 214 -92.62 34.56 -53.13
N SER A 215 -91.37 34.91 -53.41
CA SER A 215 -90.97 35.80 -54.52
C SER A 215 -91.32 35.19 -55.88
N ASP A 216 -91.00 33.91 -56.09
CA ASP A 216 -91.33 33.16 -57.31
C ASP A 216 -92.86 33.17 -57.56
N THR A 217 -93.64 33.02 -56.48
CA THR A 217 -95.11 33.12 -56.51
C THR A 217 -95.58 34.55 -56.81
N ILE A 218 -94.92 35.58 -56.27
CA ILE A 218 -95.24 36.98 -56.56
C ILE A 218 -94.96 37.30 -58.03
N CYS A 219 -93.80 36.91 -58.57
CA CYS A 219 -93.47 37.13 -59.97
C CYS A 219 -94.45 36.41 -60.91
N ALA A 220 -94.87 35.18 -60.61
CA ALA A 220 -95.94 34.51 -61.35
C ALA A 220 -97.29 35.26 -61.27
N LYS A 221 -97.59 35.94 -60.16
CA LYS A 221 -98.77 36.82 -60.05
C LYS A 221 -98.60 38.18 -60.73
N GLU A 222 -97.39 38.69 -60.85
CA GLU A 222 -97.08 39.87 -61.67
C GLU A 222 -97.26 39.54 -63.16
N GLU A 223 -96.79 38.38 -63.62
CA GLU A 223 -97.04 37.86 -64.98
C GLU A 223 -98.54 37.64 -65.28
N GLU A 224 -99.29 37.03 -64.35
CA GLU A 224 -100.75 36.92 -64.46
C GLU A 224 -101.43 38.30 -64.54
N LEU A 225 -100.97 39.28 -63.75
CA LEU A 225 -101.51 40.64 -63.75
C LEU A 225 -101.19 41.40 -65.04
N GLU A 226 -100.00 41.26 -65.63
CA GLU A 226 -99.71 41.84 -66.95
C GLU A 226 -100.53 41.17 -68.06
N SER A 227 -100.74 39.85 -68.00
CA SER A 227 -101.64 39.16 -68.93
C SER A 227 -103.08 39.67 -68.84
N LEU A 228 -103.60 39.87 -67.62
CA LEU A 228 -104.93 40.43 -67.39
C LEU A 228 -105.03 41.92 -67.77
N LYS A 229 -103.98 42.71 -67.59
CA LYS A 229 -103.91 44.10 -68.08
C LYS A 229 -103.98 44.15 -69.61
N LEU A 230 -103.28 43.26 -70.31
CA LEU A 230 -103.32 43.19 -71.77
C LEU A 230 -104.72 42.78 -72.27
N GLN A 231 -105.32 41.73 -71.70
CA GLN A 231 -106.69 41.31 -72.01
C GLN A 231 -107.72 42.42 -71.73
N LEU A 232 -107.52 43.22 -70.67
CA LEU A 232 -108.36 44.38 -70.38
C LEU A 232 -108.16 45.51 -71.38
N ALA A 233 -106.93 45.76 -71.85
CA ALA A 233 -106.65 46.75 -72.89
C ALA A 233 -107.29 46.35 -74.24
N ASP A 234 -107.18 45.09 -74.64
CA ASP A 234 -107.86 44.55 -75.83
C ASP A 234 -109.39 44.67 -75.70
N ALA A 235 -109.96 44.30 -74.55
CA ALA A 235 -111.40 44.42 -74.29
C ALA A 235 -111.88 45.89 -74.23
N ILE A 236 -111.01 46.85 -73.87
CA ILE A 236 -111.29 48.28 -73.97
C ILE A 236 -111.27 48.73 -75.43
N ALA A 237 -110.26 48.32 -76.21
CA ALA A 237 -110.16 48.64 -77.64
C ALA A 237 -111.35 48.08 -78.44
N ASP A 238 -111.77 46.85 -78.19
CA ASP A 238 -112.96 46.25 -78.82
C ASP A 238 -114.27 46.92 -78.37
N LYS A 239 -114.36 47.34 -77.11
CA LYS A 239 -115.48 48.17 -76.62
C LYS A 239 -115.53 49.54 -77.30
N GLU A 240 -114.38 50.10 -77.69
CA GLU A 240 -114.30 51.36 -78.44
C GLU A 240 -114.61 51.17 -79.93
N ARG A 241 -114.15 50.08 -80.55
CA ARG A 241 -114.59 49.65 -81.90
C ARG A 241 -116.11 49.50 -81.97
N VAL A 242 -116.71 48.70 -81.08
CA VAL A 242 -118.17 48.45 -81.08
C VAL A 242 -118.97 49.72 -80.81
N LYS A 243 -118.46 50.67 -80.00
CA LYS A 243 -119.07 52.01 -79.87
C LYS A 243 -119.03 52.80 -81.18
N GLN A 244 -117.90 52.76 -81.89
CA GLN A 244 -117.73 53.47 -83.15
C GLN A 244 -118.59 52.87 -84.27
N GLU A 245 -118.66 51.54 -84.37
CA GLU A 245 -119.58 50.80 -85.25
C GLU A 245 -121.05 51.11 -84.94
N LEU A 246 -121.43 51.16 -83.65
CA LEU A 246 -122.78 51.56 -83.22
C LEU A 246 -123.10 53.01 -83.61
N TRP A 247 -122.15 53.93 -83.48
CA TRP A 247 -122.32 55.33 -83.91
C TRP A 247 -122.47 55.43 -85.44
N GLN A 248 -121.67 54.67 -86.20
CA GLN A 248 -121.77 54.57 -87.65
C GLN A 248 -123.16 54.08 -88.07
N ALA A 249 -123.63 52.98 -87.49
CA ALA A 249 -124.95 52.41 -87.76
C ALA A 249 -126.11 53.33 -87.32
N GLN A 250 -125.92 54.15 -86.27
CA GLN A 250 -126.89 55.20 -85.90
C GLN A 250 -126.97 56.30 -86.96
N GLN A 251 -125.84 56.69 -87.56
CA GLN A 251 -125.81 57.66 -88.66
C GLN A 251 -126.46 57.10 -89.93
N ASP A 252 -126.17 55.85 -90.30
CA ASP A 252 -126.79 55.18 -91.45
C ASP A 252 -128.32 55.06 -91.27
N VAL A 253 -128.79 54.73 -90.05
CA VAL A 253 -130.22 54.68 -89.70
C VAL A 253 -130.88 56.06 -89.69
N GLN A 254 -130.13 57.16 -89.49
CA GLN A 254 -130.66 58.51 -89.66
C GLN A 254 -130.86 58.83 -91.16
N VAL A 255 -129.86 58.55 -92.01
CA VAL A 255 -129.97 58.74 -93.46
C VAL A 255 -131.16 57.94 -94.03
N LEU A 256 -131.31 56.67 -93.64
CA LEU A 256 -132.45 55.83 -94.04
C LEU A 256 -133.81 56.32 -93.49
N GLN A 257 -133.83 57.10 -92.41
CA GLN A 257 -135.06 57.76 -91.94
C GLN A 257 -135.39 59.00 -92.76
N ASP A 258 -134.38 59.78 -93.15
CA ASP A 258 -134.52 60.99 -93.95
C ASP A 258 -134.95 60.64 -95.39
N GLU A 259 -134.30 59.66 -96.03
CA GLU A 259 -134.74 59.06 -97.30
C GLU A 259 -136.19 58.55 -97.22
N LYS A 260 -136.57 57.93 -96.10
CA LYS A 260 -137.95 57.47 -95.86
C LYS A 260 -138.94 58.62 -95.65
N VAL A 261 -138.50 59.83 -95.30
CA VAL A 261 -139.35 61.04 -95.32
C VAL A 261 -139.52 61.53 -96.76
N GLU A 262 -138.43 61.71 -97.52
CA GLU A 262 -138.49 62.13 -98.93
C GLU A 262 -139.34 61.18 -99.81
N LEU A 263 -139.20 59.86 -99.60
CA LEU A 263 -140.02 58.83 -100.26
C LEU A 263 -141.50 58.87 -99.86
N ARG A 264 -141.85 59.45 -98.69
CA ARG A 264 -143.25 59.69 -98.31
C ARG A 264 -143.79 61.00 -98.89
N GLU A 265 -142.98 62.06 -98.94
CA GLU A 265 -143.37 63.35 -99.52
C GLU A 265 -143.59 63.23 -101.05
N THR A 266 -142.72 62.50 -101.75
CA THR A 266 -142.90 62.18 -103.18
C THR A 266 -144.12 61.29 -103.43
N LEU A 267 -144.41 60.31 -102.57
CA LEU A 267 -145.63 59.50 -102.66
C LEU A 267 -146.90 60.32 -102.38
N GLN A 268 -146.85 61.28 -101.45
CA GLN A 268 -147.94 62.22 -101.19
C GLN A 268 -148.19 63.11 -102.41
N ALA A 269 -147.16 63.73 -102.98
CA ALA A 269 -147.27 64.55 -104.18
C ALA A 269 -147.85 63.77 -105.38
N HIS A 270 -147.51 62.49 -105.53
CA HIS A 270 -148.15 61.61 -106.52
C HIS A 270 -149.61 61.30 -106.21
N SER A 271 -150.00 61.20 -104.94
CA SER A 271 -151.38 60.98 -104.51
C SER A 271 -152.25 62.22 -104.77
N ASP A 272 -151.74 63.40 -104.41
CA ASP A 272 -152.39 64.71 -104.65
C ASP A 272 -152.61 64.94 -106.16
N PHE A 273 -151.61 64.60 -106.99
CA PHE A 273 -151.69 64.65 -108.44
C PHE A 273 -152.79 63.73 -109.01
N LEU A 274 -152.92 62.51 -108.48
CA LEU A 274 -153.96 61.56 -108.89
C LEU A 274 -155.37 62.02 -108.48
N GLU A 275 -155.51 62.71 -107.35
CA GLU A 275 -156.79 63.28 -106.91
C GLU A 275 -157.20 64.48 -107.77
N GLY A 276 -156.27 65.39 -108.08
CA GLY A 276 -156.50 66.47 -109.04
C GLY A 276 -156.90 65.95 -110.44
N SER A 277 -156.26 64.86 -110.89
CA SER A 277 -156.61 64.21 -112.16
C SER A 277 -158.03 63.61 -112.18
N LYS A 278 -158.53 63.09 -111.05
CA LYS A 278 -159.92 62.63 -110.91
C LYS A 278 -160.91 63.80 -111.01
N ALA A 279 -160.69 64.86 -110.25
CA ALA A 279 -161.57 66.03 -110.24
C ALA A 279 -161.72 66.63 -111.66
N GLN A 280 -160.62 66.73 -112.40
CA GLN A 280 -160.61 67.21 -113.79
C GLN A 280 -161.42 66.30 -114.74
N LYS A 281 -161.43 64.98 -114.49
CA LYS A 281 -162.20 64.00 -115.27
C LYS A 281 -163.71 64.09 -115.01
N GLU A 282 -164.12 64.42 -113.80
CA GLU A 282 -165.54 64.61 -113.44
C GLU A 282 -166.12 65.91 -114.00
N GLU A 283 -165.30 66.97 -114.10
CA GLU A 283 -165.69 68.22 -114.77
C GLU A 283 -165.98 67.98 -116.26
N LEU A 284 -165.01 67.38 -116.97
CA LEU A 284 -165.15 67.03 -118.39
C LEU A 284 -166.38 66.15 -118.68
N HIS A 285 -166.73 65.21 -117.78
CA HIS A 285 -167.90 64.36 -118.00
C HIS A 285 -169.22 65.15 -117.95
N ARG A 286 -169.30 66.22 -117.14
CA ARG A 286 -170.44 67.15 -117.04
C ARG A 286 -170.51 68.16 -118.19
N GLU A 287 -169.46 68.30 -118.98
CA GLU A 287 -169.48 69.05 -120.25
C GLU A 287 -169.89 68.16 -121.42
N VAL A 288 -169.35 66.94 -121.50
CA VAL A 288 -169.65 65.97 -122.57
C VAL A 288 -171.16 65.69 -122.71
N CYS A 289 -171.89 65.54 -121.60
CA CYS A 289 -173.34 65.34 -121.64
C CYS A 289 -174.11 66.54 -122.24
N ARG A 290 -173.62 67.78 -122.08
CA ARG A 290 -174.21 68.98 -122.69
C ARG A 290 -173.76 69.17 -124.15
N ALA A 291 -172.56 68.73 -124.50
CA ALA A 291 -172.08 68.76 -125.88
C ALA A 291 -172.80 67.72 -126.78
N SER A 292 -173.17 66.56 -126.23
CA SER A 292 -173.69 65.42 -127.02
C SER A 292 -175.05 65.68 -127.67
N GLU A 293 -175.90 66.55 -127.13
CA GLU A 293 -177.17 66.94 -127.76
C GLU A 293 -176.95 67.96 -128.88
N ALA A 294 -175.93 68.83 -128.76
CA ALA A 294 -175.61 69.87 -129.75
C ALA A 294 -174.72 69.39 -130.91
N LEU A 295 -173.98 68.28 -130.75
CA LEU A 295 -173.03 67.81 -131.77
C LEU A 295 -173.71 67.22 -133.02
N LYS A 296 -174.91 66.66 -132.87
CA LYS A 296 -175.62 65.94 -133.95
C LYS A 296 -175.97 66.84 -135.14
N ASP A 297 -176.12 68.14 -134.91
CA ASP A 297 -176.36 69.17 -135.94
C ASP A 297 -175.06 69.78 -136.49
N LYS A 298 -173.89 69.38 -135.99
CA LYS A 298 -172.57 69.97 -136.30
C LYS A 298 -171.59 69.02 -136.99
N GLU A 299 -171.79 67.71 -136.90
CA GLU A 299 -170.87 66.69 -137.44
C GLU A 299 -170.77 66.69 -138.98
N ASN A 300 -171.66 67.39 -139.68
CA ASN A 300 -171.59 67.65 -141.12
C ASN A 300 -170.48 68.64 -141.57
N SER A 301 -169.43 68.88 -140.78
CA SER A 301 -168.35 69.80 -141.15
C SER A 301 -166.97 69.46 -140.58
N ILE A 302 -166.10 68.96 -141.48
CA ILE A 302 -164.64 69.24 -141.55
C ILE A 302 -163.82 68.74 -140.33
N ARG A 303 -162.97 67.70 -140.37
CA ARG A 303 -161.99 67.21 -141.38
C ARG A 303 -160.83 68.18 -141.69
N SER A 304 -159.92 68.42 -140.73
CA SER A 304 -158.65 69.13 -140.97
C SER A 304 -157.56 68.95 -139.86
N LEU A 305 -156.49 68.16 -140.14
CA LEU A 305 -155.06 68.26 -139.67
C LEU A 305 -154.72 68.09 -138.14
N GLU A 306 -153.85 67.17 -137.62
CA GLU A 306 -152.38 66.89 -137.80
C GLU A 306 -151.40 67.90 -137.11
N GLU A 307 -150.21 67.63 -136.49
CA GLU A 307 -149.51 66.46 -135.84
C GLU A 307 -148.10 66.77 -135.15
N LYS A 308 -147.59 65.99 -134.14
CA LYS A 308 -146.17 65.63 -133.67
C LYS A 308 -145.04 66.60 -133.08
N LEU A 309 -144.17 66.13 -132.11
CA LEU A 309 -142.62 66.19 -131.95
C LEU A 309 -141.91 66.06 -130.52
N LYS A 310 -140.53 66.18 -130.34
CA LYS A 310 -139.62 65.51 -129.29
C LYS A 310 -138.12 66.06 -129.01
N VAL A 311 -137.32 65.62 -127.96
CA VAL A 311 -135.77 65.54 -127.72
C VAL A 311 -135.07 66.27 -126.45
N SER A 312 -133.72 66.22 -126.13
CA SER A 312 -132.91 65.51 -125.02
C SER A 312 -131.41 66.01 -124.70
N ARG A 313 -130.70 65.71 -123.52
CA ARG A 313 -129.21 65.98 -123.10
C ARG A 313 -128.80 65.61 -121.59
N LEU A 314 -127.59 65.63 -120.89
CA LEU A 314 -126.05 65.56 -121.03
C LEU A 314 -125.18 65.51 -119.64
N SER A 315 -123.86 65.11 -119.60
CA SER A 315 -122.64 65.38 -118.64
C SER A 315 -122.51 64.86 -117.13
N ASP A 316 -121.38 64.76 -116.32
CA ASP A 316 -119.85 64.55 -116.39
C ASP A 316 -119.06 64.12 -115.02
N SER A 317 -117.74 64.41 -114.72
CA SER A 317 -116.74 63.70 -113.77
C SER A 317 -115.51 64.57 -113.14
N ARG A 318 -114.38 64.24 -112.37
CA ARG A 318 -113.64 63.16 -111.55
C ARG A 318 -112.24 63.61 -110.86
N LEU A 319 -111.70 63.13 -109.66
CA LEU A 319 -110.22 63.08 -109.20
C LEU A 319 -109.80 62.36 -107.83
N ASP A 320 -108.49 62.05 -107.53
CA ASP A 320 -107.87 61.47 -106.25
C ASP A 320 -106.30 61.59 -106.14
N VAL A 321 -105.65 61.56 -104.94
CA VAL A 321 -104.17 61.67 -104.67
C VAL A 321 -103.54 60.90 -103.44
N ASP A 322 -104.20 60.75 -102.28
CA ASP A 322 -103.51 60.62 -100.96
C ASP A 322 -102.78 59.29 -100.62
N THR A 323 -102.94 58.23 -101.40
CA THR A 323 -102.65 56.85 -100.95
C THR A 323 -101.16 56.42 -100.86
N VAL A 324 -100.21 57.27 -101.25
CA VAL A 324 -98.78 56.87 -101.38
C VAL A 324 -97.94 57.15 -100.13
N TYR A 325 -98.20 58.23 -99.38
CA TYR A 325 -97.33 58.67 -98.28
C TYR A 325 -97.28 57.68 -97.10
N SER A 326 -98.42 57.12 -96.71
CA SER A 326 -98.55 56.28 -95.51
C SER A 326 -97.72 54.99 -95.56
N ARG A 327 -97.38 54.49 -96.76
CA ARG A 327 -96.67 53.21 -96.91
C ARG A 327 -95.16 53.31 -96.71
N LEU A 328 -94.57 54.51 -96.78
CA LEU A 328 -93.12 54.70 -96.57
C LEU A 328 -92.75 54.87 -95.09
N SER A 329 -93.64 55.43 -94.27
CA SER A 329 -93.36 55.72 -92.87
C SER A 329 -93.19 54.47 -91.99
N ILE A 330 -93.78 53.33 -92.40
CA ILE A 330 -93.83 52.11 -91.59
C ILE A 330 -92.57 51.25 -91.73
N SER A 331 -91.89 51.26 -92.89
CA SER A 331 -90.64 50.50 -93.06
C SER A 331 -89.49 51.12 -92.26
N LEU A 332 -89.38 52.46 -92.26
CA LEU A 332 -88.35 53.21 -91.55
C LEU A 332 -88.33 52.93 -90.04
N LEU A 333 -89.52 52.81 -89.43
CA LEU A 333 -89.64 52.54 -87.99
C LEU A 333 -89.19 51.11 -87.61
N ASN A 334 -89.40 50.13 -88.50
CA ASN A 334 -88.97 48.75 -88.28
C ASN A 334 -87.45 48.60 -88.45
N GLU A 335 -86.85 49.32 -89.40
CA GLU A 335 -85.40 49.35 -89.60
C GLU A 335 -84.66 49.90 -88.37
N GLN A 336 -85.17 50.99 -87.79
CA GLN A 336 -84.65 51.57 -86.54
C GLN A 336 -84.72 50.59 -85.35
N ARG A 337 -85.81 49.81 -85.22
CA ARG A 337 -85.96 48.84 -84.13
C ARG A 337 -84.94 47.70 -84.25
N LEU A 338 -84.72 47.18 -85.45
CA LEU A 338 -83.73 46.13 -85.69
C LEU A 338 -82.30 46.61 -85.47
N GLN A 339 -81.98 47.87 -85.80
CA GLN A 339 -80.68 48.46 -85.50
C GLN A 339 -80.42 48.52 -83.97
N ALA A 340 -81.41 48.95 -83.18
CA ALA A 340 -81.27 49.01 -81.72
C ALA A 340 -81.07 47.62 -81.07
N GLU A 341 -81.77 46.59 -81.59
CA GLU A 341 -81.64 45.21 -81.13
C GLU A 341 -80.26 44.61 -81.47
N VAL A 342 -79.72 44.91 -82.65
CA VAL A 342 -78.34 44.55 -83.03
C VAL A 342 -77.33 45.21 -82.10
N THR A 343 -77.41 46.54 -81.86
CA THR A 343 -76.45 47.22 -80.98
C THR A 343 -76.48 46.68 -79.55
N HIS A 344 -77.65 46.33 -79.02
CA HIS A 344 -77.78 45.72 -77.69
C HIS A 344 -77.14 44.33 -77.62
N LEU A 345 -77.26 43.52 -78.68
CA LEU A 345 -76.59 42.22 -78.77
C LEU A 345 -75.06 42.37 -78.94
N GLU A 346 -74.60 43.37 -79.68
CA GLU A 346 -73.17 43.70 -79.83
C GLU A 346 -72.56 44.14 -78.49
N ASP A 347 -73.22 45.03 -77.74
CA ASP A 347 -72.81 45.44 -76.38
C ASP A 347 -72.79 44.24 -75.40
N SER A 348 -73.81 43.38 -75.46
CA SER A 348 -73.89 42.16 -74.65
C SER A 348 -72.75 41.18 -74.96
N VAL A 349 -72.44 40.96 -76.25
CA VAL A 349 -71.32 40.12 -76.68
C VAL A 349 -69.98 40.75 -76.31
N GLY A 350 -69.86 42.08 -76.38
CA GLY A 350 -68.70 42.84 -75.89
C GLY A 350 -68.46 42.65 -74.40
N SER A 351 -69.52 42.76 -73.59
CA SER A 351 -69.49 42.54 -72.14
C SER A 351 -69.04 41.12 -71.77
N VAL A 352 -69.65 40.09 -72.38
CA VAL A 352 -69.25 38.69 -72.17
C VAL A 352 -67.82 38.43 -72.64
N THR A 353 -67.41 39.01 -73.77
CA THR A 353 -66.03 38.90 -74.28
C THR A 353 -65.01 39.51 -73.31
N MET A 354 -65.32 40.67 -72.72
CA MET A 354 -64.50 41.31 -71.69
C MET A 354 -64.39 40.45 -70.42
N GLN A 355 -65.50 39.87 -69.95
CA GLN A 355 -65.48 38.95 -68.80
C GLN A 355 -64.62 37.69 -69.07
N CYS A 356 -64.76 37.09 -70.25
CA CYS A 356 -63.92 35.96 -70.67
C CYS A 356 -62.42 36.33 -70.75
N GLN A 357 -62.09 37.53 -71.24
CA GLN A 357 -60.71 38.03 -71.23
C GLN A 357 -60.18 38.27 -69.82
N GLN A 358 -61.00 38.78 -68.90
CA GLN A 358 -60.62 39.02 -67.51
C GLN A 358 -60.37 37.70 -66.75
N LEU A 359 -61.28 36.73 -66.87
CA LEU A 359 -61.09 35.40 -66.30
C LEU A 359 -59.86 34.68 -66.90
N SER A 360 -59.56 34.89 -68.18
CA SER A 360 -58.35 34.37 -68.85
C SER A 360 -57.05 35.00 -68.30
N LYS A 361 -57.07 36.27 -67.90
CA LYS A 361 -55.95 36.93 -67.20
C LYS A 361 -55.78 36.37 -65.79
N GLU A 362 -56.84 36.35 -64.98
CA GLU A 362 -56.80 35.79 -63.62
C GLU A 362 -56.33 34.33 -63.60
N LEU A 363 -56.71 33.52 -64.60
CA LEU A 363 -56.28 32.13 -64.70
C LEU A 363 -54.76 32.01 -65.00
N LYS A 364 -54.20 32.91 -65.81
CA LYS A 364 -52.75 32.98 -66.05
C LYS A 364 -52.00 33.44 -64.80
N GLU A 365 -52.45 34.51 -64.16
CA GLU A 365 -51.86 35.05 -62.92
C GLU A 365 -51.86 34.00 -61.80
N LYS A 366 -52.96 33.23 -61.65
CA LYS A 366 -53.03 32.11 -60.70
C LYS A 366 -52.11 30.94 -61.08
N GLY A 367 -51.91 30.68 -62.37
CA GLY A 367 -50.95 29.69 -62.87
C GLY A 367 -49.49 30.08 -62.63
N GLU A 368 -49.13 31.34 -62.87
CA GLU A 368 -47.80 31.91 -62.60
C GLU A 368 -47.50 31.91 -61.10
N PHE A 369 -48.48 32.28 -60.27
CA PHE A 369 -48.37 32.18 -58.80
C PHE A 369 -48.18 30.74 -58.32
N LEU A 370 -48.93 29.76 -58.86
CA LEU A 370 -48.73 28.34 -58.56
C LEU A 370 -47.32 27.86 -58.91
N HIS A 371 -46.79 28.25 -60.07
CA HIS A 371 -45.43 27.91 -60.47
C HIS A 371 -44.37 28.48 -59.51
N LEU A 372 -44.54 29.73 -59.06
CA LEU A 372 -43.65 30.36 -58.07
C LEU A 372 -43.71 29.63 -56.71
N VAL A 373 -44.91 29.28 -56.23
CA VAL A 373 -45.09 28.52 -54.98
C VAL A 373 -44.50 27.11 -55.09
N GLU A 374 -44.61 26.46 -56.25
CA GLU A 374 -43.91 25.20 -56.51
C GLU A 374 -42.38 25.35 -56.46
N GLU A 375 -41.80 26.43 -56.99
CA GLU A 375 -40.36 26.68 -56.89
C GLU A 375 -39.90 26.90 -55.46
N GLU A 376 -40.61 27.69 -54.66
CA GLU A 376 -40.30 27.86 -53.24
C GLU A 376 -40.46 26.55 -52.46
N HIS A 377 -41.47 25.73 -52.77
CA HIS A 377 -41.59 24.39 -52.21
C HIS A 377 -40.42 23.47 -52.64
N LYS A 378 -39.96 23.54 -53.89
CA LYS A 378 -38.77 22.81 -54.38
C LYS A 378 -37.50 23.25 -53.63
N LYS A 379 -37.29 24.56 -53.43
CA LYS A 379 -36.18 25.14 -52.64
C LYS A 379 -36.23 24.66 -51.18
N CYS A 380 -37.38 24.83 -50.51
CA CYS A 380 -37.61 24.38 -49.13
C CYS A 380 -37.41 22.86 -48.97
N SER A 381 -37.86 22.05 -49.94
CA SER A 381 -37.63 20.59 -49.93
C SER A 381 -36.15 20.20 -49.98
N VAL A 382 -35.32 20.96 -50.72
CA VAL A 382 -33.86 20.77 -50.76
C VAL A 382 -33.22 21.19 -49.43
N GLU A 383 -33.66 22.30 -48.84
CA GLU A 383 -33.16 22.75 -47.53
C GLU A 383 -33.52 21.79 -46.39
N ILE A 384 -34.76 21.29 -46.35
CA ILE A 384 -35.18 20.24 -45.41
C ILE A 384 -34.33 18.97 -45.57
N LYS A 385 -33.98 18.58 -46.80
CA LYS A 385 -33.06 17.44 -47.04
C LYS A 385 -31.64 17.74 -46.54
N LYS A 386 -31.12 18.96 -46.75
CA LYS A 386 -29.82 19.42 -46.26
C LYS A 386 -29.77 19.40 -44.72
N LEU A 387 -30.75 20.00 -44.05
CA LEU A 387 -30.87 20.03 -42.58
C LEU A 387 -30.98 18.62 -41.99
N ARG A 388 -31.81 17.74 -42.58
CA ARG A 388 -31.91 16.32 -42.17
C ARG A 388 -30.59 15.56 -42.32
N ASN A 389 -29.82 15.84 -43.37
CA ASN A 389 -28.49 15.22 -43.56
C ASN A 389 -27.46 15.78 -42.58
N GLN A 390 -27.49 17.08 -42.28
CA GLN A 390 -26.65 17.70 -41.26
C GLN A 390 -26.95 17.16 -39.85
N LEU A 391 -28.24 16.99 -39.50
CA LEU A 391 -28.65 16.37 -38.24
C LEU A 391 -28.10 14.94 -38.12
N ARG A 392 -28.30 14.08 -39.12
CA ARG A 392 -27.73 12.71 -39.10
C ARG A 392 -26.20 12.70 -39.00
N HIS A 393 -25.51 13.67 -39.60
CA HIS A 393 -24.05 13.77 -39.49
C HIS A 393 -23.62 14.19 -38.07
N ALA A 394 -24.34 15.12 -37.43
CA ALA A 394 -24.13 15.49 -36.04
C ALA A 394 -24.43 14.31 -35.08
N GLU A 395 -25.52 13.57 -35.31
CA GLU A 395 -25.87 12.35 -34.57
C GLU A 395 -24.76 11.28 -34.68
N LEU A 396 -24.23 11.03 -35.88
CA LEU A 396 -23.13 10.09 -36.09
C LEU A 396 -21.81 10.56 -35.43
N SER A 397 -21.52 11.86 -35.46
CA SER A 397 -20.36 12.44 -34.77
C SER A 397 -20.49 12.35 -33.24
N TYR A 398 -21.69 12.61 -32.72
CA TYR A 398 -21.98 12.51 -31.29
C TYR A 398 -21.91 11.06 -30.80
N ASN A 399 -22.46 10.11 -31.57
CA ASN A 399 -22.39 8.69 -31.24
C ASN A 399 -20.94 8.16 -31.27
N SER A 400 -20.12 8.57 -32.24
CA SER A 400 -18.70 8.16 -32.28
C SER A 400 -17.88 8.77 -31.14
N ALA A 401 -18.20 10.00 -30.70
CA ALA A 401 -17.64 10.59 -29.49
C ALA A 401 -18.06 9.84 -28.22
N LEU A 402 -19.35 9.49 -28.07
CA LEU A 402 -19.84 8.66 -26.95
C LEU A 402 -19.19 7.27 -26.92
N ASP A 403 -18.93 6.66 -28.08
CA ASP A 403 -18.22 5.37 -28.15
C ASP A 403 -16.72 5.51 -27.91
N GLY A 404 -16.13 6.69 -28.14
CA GLY A 404 -14.82 7.07 -27.62
C GLY A 404 -14.81 7.09 -26.09
N MET A 405 -15.71 7.87 -25.49
CA MET A 405 -15.86 7.96 -24.03
C MET A 405 -16.15 6.60 -23.38
N ARG A 406 -16.97 5.75 -24.00
CA ARG A 406 -17.22 4.37 -23.50
C ARG A 406 -15.96 3.51 -23.51
N LYS A 407 -15.09 3.63 -24.52
CA LYS A 407 -13.79 2.92 -24.57
C LYS A 407 -12.83 3.44 -23.51
N GLU A 408 -12.74 4.77 -23.35
CA GLU A 408 -11.92 5.41 -22.33
C GLU A 408 -12.36 5.03 -20.90
N ILE A 409 -13.66 5.10 -20.59
CA ILE A 409 -14.22 4.62 -19.31
C ILE A 409 -13.89 3.14 -19.09
N SER A 410 -13.98 2.30 -20.13
CA SER A 410 -13.63 0.87 -20.03
C SER A 410 -12.12 0.65 -19.78
N GLN A 411 -11.26 1.44 -20.40
CA GLN A 411 -9.81 1.41 -20.20
C GLN A 411 -9.44 1.87 -18.77
N LEU A 412 -9.95 3.02 -18.33
CA LEU A 412 -9.76 3.56 -16.98
C LEU A 412 -10.28 2.58 -15.90
N THR A 413 -11.43 1.95 -16.13
CA THR A 413 -11.97 0.92 -15.23
C THR A 413 -11.03 -0.29 -15.16
N GLN A 414 -10.47 -0.74 -16.29
CA GLN A 414 -9.53 -1.85 -16.33
C GLN A 414 -8.17 -1.48 -15.69
N GLU A 415 -7.70 -0.25 -15.85
CA GLU A 415 -6.52 0.25 -15.15
C GLU A 415 -6.71 0.35 -13.65
N LEU A 416 -7.89 0.80 -13.18
CA LEU A 416 -8.21 0.84 -11.75
C LEU A 416 -8.13 -0.56 -11.16
N HIS A 417 -8.79 -1.55 -11.77
CA HIS A 417 -8.69 -2.95 -11.33
C HIS A 417 -7.24 -3.49 -11.34
N ARG A 418 -6.43 -3.12 -12.34
CA ARG A 418 -4.98 -3.46 -12.36
C ARG A 418 -4.23 -2.81 -11.20
N LYS A 419 -4.51 -1.54 -10.89
CA LYS A 419 -3.92 -0.78 -9.78
C LYS A 419 -4.33 -1.38 -8.43
N ASP A 420 -5.61 -1.75 -8.25
CA ASP A 420 -6.10 -2.39 -7.03
C ASP A 420 -5.44 -3.76 -6.80
N ILE A 421 -5.32 -4.60 -7.85
CA ILE A 421 -4.60 -5.88 -7.78
C ILE A 421 -3.11 -5.66 -7.44
N ALA A 422 -2.48 -4.63 -8.02
CA ALA A 422 -1.09 -4.28 -7.73
C ALA A 422 -0.91 -3.77 -6.29
N ILE A 423 -1.85 -2.99 -5.75
CA ILE A 423 -1.86 -2.47 -4.37
C ILE A 423 -2.07 -3.61 -3.36
N VAL A 424 -2.94 -4.57 -3.63
CA VAL A 424 -3.08 -5.79 -2.79
C VAL A 424 -1.79 -6.62 -2.84
N SER A 425 -1.17 -6.74 -4.02
CA SER A 425 0.08 -7.50 -4.19
C SER A 425 1.27 -6.84 -3.49
N SER A 426 1.41 -5.51 -3.57
CA SER A 426 2.47 -4.76 -2.88
C SER A 426 2.18 -4.57 -1.38
N GLY A 427 0.91 -4.54 -0.98
CA GLY A 427 0.50 -4.61 0.42
C GLY A 427 0.97 -5.91 1.08
N ASN A 428 0.79 -7.05 0.41
CA ASN A 428 1.29 -8.34 0.90
C ASN A 428 2.82 -8.36 1.06
N THR A 429 3.59 -7.86 0.09
CA THR A 429 5.05 -7.81 0.21
C THR A 429 5.51 -6.81 1.28
N THR A 430 4.81 -5.68 1.45
CA THR A 430 5.04 -4.72 2.54
C THR A 430 4.79 -5.36 3.90
N ILE A 431 3.70 -6.12 4.07
CA ILE A 431 3.41 -6.86 5.31
C ILE A 431 4.51 -7.87 5.63
N ASP A 432 5.05 -8.57 4.62
CA ASP A 432 6.18 -9.49 4.82
C ASP A 432 7.49 -8.78 5.17
N TRP A 433 7.76 -7.59 4.59
CA TRP A 433 8.89 -6.75 4.98
C TRP A 433 8.72 -6.17 6.39
N GLU A 434 7.53 -5.72 6.77
CA GLU A 434 7.25 -5.31 8.16
C GLU A 434 7.40 -6.47 9.15
N ARG A 435 7.02 -7.71 8.76
CA ARG A 435 7.21 -8.90 9.61
C ARG A 435 8.70 -9.18 9.81
N LYS A 436 9.49 -9.14 8.74
CA LYS A 436 10.97 -9.27 8.83
C LYS A 436 11.58 -8.15 9.69
N ALA A 437 11.16 -6.90 9.50
CA ALA A 437 11.66 -5.76 10.26
C ALA A 437 11.24 -5.78 11.73
N ARG A 438 10.07 -6.36 12.08
CA ARG A 438 9.69 -6.64 13.46
C ARG A 438 10.59 -7.71 14.09
N ILE A 439 10.78 -8.86 13.41
CA ILE A 439 11.65 -9.94 13.90
C ILE A 439 13.09 -9.46 14.09
N GLU A 440 13.66 -8.70 13.16
CA GLU A 440 15.04 -8.19 13.30
C GLU A 440 15.16 -7.12 14.39
N ARG A 441 14.12 -6.30 14.62
CA ARG A 441 14.10 -5.38 15.76
C ARG A 441 14.03 -6.13 17.09
N GLU A 442 13.15 -7.13 17.20
CA GLU A 442 13.05 -8.01 18.38
C GLU A 442 14.38 -8.74 18.64
N ARG A 443 15.11 -9.13 17.59
CA ARG A 443 16.45 -9.72 17.65
C ARG A 443 17.47 -8.73 18.23
N LEU A 444 17.52 -7.50 17.72
CA LEU A 444 18.44 -6.45 18.17
C LEU A 444 18.10 -5.94 19.59
N GLU A 445 16.82 -5.87 19.95
CA GLU A 445 16.36 -5.53 21.30
C GLU A 445 16.77 -6.61 22.32
N GLN A 446 16.68 -7.90 21.95
CA GLN A 446 17.17 -9.02 22.75
C GLN A 446 18.71 -8.97 22.91
N GLU A 447 19.47 -8.73 21.83
CA GLU A 447 20.93 -8.58 21.90
C GLU A 447 21.34 -7.38 22.79
N ALA A 448 20.66 -6.24 22.68
CA ALA A 448 20.90 -5.07 23.52
C ALA A 448 20.57 -5.34 25.01
N ALA A 449 19.49 -6.08 25.28
CA ALA A 449 19.12 -6.46 26.64
C ALA A 449 20.12 -7.47 27.26
N ASP A 450 20.59 -8.44 26.48
CA ASP A 450 21.59 -9.42 26.93
C ASP A 450 22.97 -8.77 27.13
N HIS A 451 23.34 -7.79 26.31
CA HIS A 451 24.50 -6.92 26.55
C HIS A 451 24.34 -6.09 27.84
N LYS A 452 23.16 -5.53 28.10
CA LYS A 452 22.90 -4.80 29.36
C LYS A 452 23.03 -5.71 30.57
N VAL A 453 22.46 -6.92 30.53
CA VAL A 453 22.62 -7.94 31.59
C VAL A 453 24.10 -8.28 31.80
N SER A 454 24.88 -8.37 30.72
CA SER A 454 26.33 -8.63 30.79
C SER A 454 27.12 -7.48 31.42
N LEU A 455 26.70 -6.22 31.20
CA LEU A 455 27.27 -5.05 31.89
C LEU A 455 26.89 -5.03 33.37
N GLU A 456 25.64 -5.35 33.72
CA GLU A 456 25.18 -5.43 35.11
C GLU A 456 25.95 -6.51 35.90
N THR A 457 26.25 -7.68 35.30
CA THR A 457 27.13 -8.69 35.94
C THR A 457 28.57 -8.24 36.10
N LEU A 458 29.12 -7.53 35.12
CA LEU A 458 30.49 -6.99 35.24
C LEU A 458 30.54 -5.89 36.31
N GLU A 459 29.44 -5.20 36.59
CA GLU A 459 29.33 -4.26 37.71
C GLU A 459 29.19 -4.96 39.07
N THR A 460 28.45 -6.06 39.18
CA THR A 460 28.41 -6.85 40.44
C THR A 460 29.75 -7.52 40.73
N LEU A 461 30.37 -8.17 39.75
CA LEU A 461 31.68 -8.80 39.89
C LEU A 461 32.77 -7.77 40.23
N ARG A 462 32.68 -6.53 39.72
CA ARG A 462 33.57 -5.42 40.15
C ARG A 462 33.36 -5.06 41.61
N LYS A 463 32.11 -4.92 42.08
CA LYS A 463 31.80 -4.61 43.48
C LYS A 463 32.25 -5.72 44.43
N GLU A 464 32.08 -6.99 44.02
CA GLU A 464 32.55 -8.16 44.77
C GLU A 464 34.08 -8.21 44.81
N ASN A 465 34.78 -7.92 43.71
CA ASN A 465 36.24 -7.77 43.72
C ASN A 465 36.70 -6.64 44.65
N CYS A 466 36.05 -5.46 44.62
CA CYS A 466 36.36 -4.38 45.56
C CYS A 466 36.14 -4.79 47.03
N GLN A 467 35.07 -5.53 47.33
CA GLN A 467 34.80 -6.05 48.68
C GLN A 467 35.83 -7.11 49.10
N LEU A 468 36.27 -7.98 48.20
CA LEU A 468 37.33 -8.94 48.47
C LEU A 468 38.68 -8.25 48.71
N SER A 469 39.03 -7.22 47.93
CA SER A 469 40.21 -6.38 48.20
C SER A 469 40.10 -5.67 49.56
N GLU A 470 38.94 -5.11 49.90
CA GLU A 470 38.70 -4.45 51.20
C GLU A 470 38.76 -5.44 52.39
N ILE A 471 38.42 -6.72 52.17
CA ILE A 471 38.59 -7.78 53.19
C ILE A 471 40.06 -8.18 53.32
N ILE A 472 40.80 -8.30 52.21
CA ILE A 472 42.23 -8.62 52.22
C ILE A 472 43.02 -7.50 52.92
N GLU A 473 42.80 -6.24 52.54
CA GLU A 473 43.44 -5.05 53.14
C GLU A 473 43.19 -4.95 54.67
N LYS A 474 42.06 -5.47 55.16
CA LYS A 474 41.73 -5.55 56.60
C LYS A 474 42.33 -6.77 57.30
N GLN A 475 42.66 -7.83 56.58
CA GLN A 475 43.27 -9.05 57.13
C GLN A 475 44.80 -9.03 57.06
N GLU A 476 45.39 -8.29 56.12
CA GLU A 476 46.83 -8.04 56.06
C GLU A 476 47.43 -7.56 57.40
N PRO A 477 46.91 -6.55 58.11
CA PRO A 477 47.46 -6.14 59.41
C PRO A 477 47.35 -7.23 60.50
N ASP A 478 46.26 -7.99 60.54
CA ASP A 478 46.10 -9.10 61.50
C ASP A 478 47.10 -10.24 61.22
N VAL A 479 47.36 -10.53 59.94
CA VAL A 479 48.36 -11.54 59.51
C VAL A 479 49.78 -11.06 59.78
N ILE A 480 50.09 -9.79 59.52
CA ILE A 480 51.39 -9.18 59.84
C ILE A 480 51.62 -9.22 61.35
N GLN A 481 50.63 -8.81 62.16
CA GLN A 481 50.74 -8.87 63.62
C GLN A 481 50.88 -10.31 64.13
N ALA A 482 50.24 -11.29 63.51
CA ALA A 482 50.44 -12.70 63.85
C ALA A 482 51.86 -13.19 63.52
N LEU A 483 52.45 -12.73 62.41
CA LEU A 483 53.84 -13.02 62.04
C LEU A 483 54.83 -12.34 63.00
N ASP A 484 54.66 -11.06 63.33
CA ASP A 484 55.49 -10.34 64.31
C ASP A 484 55.50 -11.04 65.68
N ASN A 485 54.33 -11.48 66.15
CA ASN A 485 54.20 -12.26 67.38
C ASN A 485 54.97 -13.58 67.31
N LEU A 486 54.80 -14.35 66.23
CA LEU A 486 55.49 -15.63 66.02
C LEU A 486 57.00 -15.46 65.84
N GLU A 487 57.47 -14.37 65.23
CA GLU A 487 58.90 -14.05 65.12
C GLU A 487 59.47 -13.71 66.50
N SER A 488 58.76 -12.91 67.32
CA SER A 488 59.17 -12.63 68.70
C SER A 488 59.21 -13.89 69.57
N GLU A 489 58.28 -14.84 69.38
CA GLU A 489 58.31 -16.15 70.05
C GLU A 489 59.50 -16.99 69.54
N ASN A 490 59.81 -16.94 68.25
CA ASN A 490 60.99 -17.61 67.69
C ASN A 490 62.29 -17.03 68.26
N GLU A 491 62.40 -15.70 68.42
CA GLU A 491 63.54 -15.06 69.08
C GLU A 491 63.66 -15.46 70.55
N ASN A 492 62.56 -15.48 71.30
CA ASN A 492 62.54 -15.94 72.69
C ASN A 492 63.00 -17.40 72.80
N LEU A 493 62.48 -18.30 71.96
CA LEU A 493 62.90 -19.71 71.92
C LEU A 493 64.38 -19.87 71.53
N ARG A 494 64.90 -19.05 70.60
CA ARG A 494 66.35 -19.01 70.28
C ARG A 494 67.18 -18.53 71.48
N GLN A 495 66.71 -17.52 72.21
CA GLN A 495 67.38 -17.06 73.43
C GLN A 495 67.39 -18.15 74.51
N GLU A 496 66.26 -18.82 74.78
CA GLU A 496 66.16 -19.93 75.72
C GLU A 496 67.08 -21.10 75.32
N LEU A 497 67.08 -21.49 74.04
CA LEU A 497 68.00 -22.52 73.51
C LEU A 497 69.46 -22.13 73.78
N SER A 498 69.83 -20.87 73.56
CA SER A 498 71.20 -20.39 73.83
C SER A 498 71.54 -20.37 75.33
N GLN A 499 70.57 -20.16 76.21
CA GLN A 499 70.75 -20.29 77.66
C GLN A 499 70.88 -21.75 78.09
N ALA A 500 70.10 -22.66 77.48
CA ALA A 500 70.18 -24.10 77.73
C ALA A 500 71.55 -24.65 77.29
N GLN A 501 72.04 -24.25 76.12
CA GLN A 501 73.40 -24.58 75.64
C GLN A 501 74.46 -24.14 76.64
N ARG A 502 74.49 -22.86 77.05
CA ARG A 502 75.45 -22.36 78.07
C ARG A 502 75.38 -23.12 79.40
N LYS A 503 74.19 -23.56 79.83
CA LYS A 503 74.02 -24.40 81.03
C LYS A 503 74.63 -25.79 80.84
N VAL A 504 74.43 -26.42 79.68
CA VAL A 504 75.04 -27.71 79.33
C VAL A 504 76.56 -27.59 79.22
N ASP A 505 77.07 -26.56 78.55
CA ASP A 505 78.52 -26.29 78.43
C ASP A 505 79.17 -26.12 79.82
N HIS A 506 78.51 -25.40 80.73
CA HIS A 506 78.99 -25.22 82.10
C HIS A 506 78.99 -26.54 82.89
N ILE A 507 77.95 -27.37 82.75
CA ILE A 507 77.89 -28.70 83.37
C ILE A 507 79.02 -29.60 82.83
N LEU A 508 79.23 -29.63 81.51
CA LEU A 508 80.33 -30.36 80.87
C LEU A 508 81.70 -29.88 81.36
N GLN A 509 81.89 -28.55 81.48
CA GLN A 509 83.14 -27.97 81.98
C GLN A 509 83.41 -28.35 83.44
N THR A 510 82.38 -28.33 84.31
CA THR A 510 82.52 -28.79 85.70
C THR A 510 82.85 -30.29 85.77
N GLN A 511 82.12 -31.15 85.06
CA GLN A 511 82.40 -32.59 85.01
C GLN A 511 83.81 -32.89 84.47
N GLN A 512 84.25 -32.16 83.44
CA GLN A 512 85.60 -32.31 82.89
C GLN A 512 86.68 -31.95 83.92
N SER A 513 86.48 -30.89 84.70
CA SER A 513 87.38 -30.52 85.81
C SER A 513 87.37 -31.55 86.96
N GLU A 514 86.22 -32.13 87.29
CA GLU A 514 86.09 -33.16 88.32
C GLU A 514 86.80 -34.47 87.89
N ILE A 515 86.66 -34.84 86.61
CA ILE A 515 87.35 -35.99 86.00
C ILE A 515 88.87 -35.75 85.99
N GLN A 516 89.34 -34.56 85.64
CA GLN A 516 90.76 -34.21 85.72
C GLN A 516 91.28 -34.29 87.17
N ALA A 517 90.57 -33.70 88.14
CA ALA A 517 90.93 -33.77 89.55
C ALA A 517 90.86 -35.21 90.12
N ALA A 518 90.04 -36.10 89.54
CA ALA A 518 90.00 -37.52 89.87
C ALA A 518 91.18 -38.29 89.25
N ALA A 519 91.52 -38.02 87.99
CA ALA A 519 92.68 -38.59 87.32
C ALA A 519 93.99 -38.18 88.02
N GLU A 520 94.13 -36.91 88.42
CA GLU A 520 95.28 -36.45 89.21
C GLU A 520 95.38 -37.11 90.58
N ARG A 521 94.25 -37.32 91.27
CA ARG A 521 94.22 -38.09 92.52
C ARG A 521 94.71 -39.51 92.27
N ARG A 522 94.18 -40.19 91.25
CA ARG A 522 94.56 -41.55 90.89
C ARG A 522 96.04 -41.68 90.50
N SER A 523 96.59 -40.72 89.77
CA SER A 523 98.01 -40.67 89.44
C SER A 523 98.89 -40.42 90.68
N ARG A 524 98.44 -39.60 91.63
CA ARG A 524 99.13 -39.40 92.91
C ARG A 524 99.01 -40.59 93.86
N GLU A 525 97.95 -41.38 93.76
CA GLU A 525 97.80 -42.68 94.44
C GLU A 525 98.79 -43.70 93.86
N LEU A 526 98.78 -43.90 92.54
CA LEU A 526 99.70 -44.81 91.83
C LEU A 526 101.18 -44.45 92.02
N LEU A 527 101.53 -43.16 92.08
CA LEU A 527 102.90 -42.72 92.39
C LEU A 527 103.31 -43.09 93.82
N LYS A 528 102.40 -43.01 94.80
CA LYS A 528 102.68 -43.46 96.18
C LYS A 528 102.80 -44.98 96.26
N GLU A 529 101.91 -45.71 95.59
CA GLU A 529 102.00 -47.18 95.51
C GLU A 529 103.36 -47.58 94.91
N HIS A 530 103.82 -46.92 93.84
CA HIS A 530 105.14 -47.18 93.25
C HIS A 530 106.31 -46.75 94.15
N GLU A 531 106.22 -45.62 94.85
CA GLU A 531 107.21 -45.25 95.88
C GLU A 531 107.27 -46.26 97.02
N GLU A 532 106.14 -46.91 97.36
CA GLU A 532 106.05 -47.95 98.39
C GLU A 532 106.56 -49.30 97.91
N GLU A 533 106.26 -49.71 96.68
CA GLU A 533 106.92 -50.85 96.02
C GLU A 533 108.44 -50.67 95.96
N MET A 534 108.92 -49.48 95.58
CA MET A 534 110.35 -49.17 95.52
C MET A 534 111.00 -49.09 96.90
N ARG A 535 110.25 -48.74 97.96
CA ARG A 535 110.67 -48.81 99.36
C ARG A 535 110.81 -50.26 99.82
N LEU A 536 109.80 -51.10 99.57
CA LEU A 536 109.79 -52.54 99.84
C LEU A 536 110.87 -53.29 99.04
N MET A 537 111.14 -52.87 97.80
CA MET A 537 112.22 -53.40 96.98
C MET A 537 113.59 -53.01 97.54
N LYS A 538 113.76 -51.79 98.03
CA LYS A 538 114.95 -51.36 98.79
C LYS A 538 115.14 -52.18 100.06
N GLU A 539 114.08 -52.44 100.82
CA GLU A 539 114.14 -53.27 102.03
C GLU A 539 114.54 -54.72 101.70
N LYS A 540 113.97 -55.32 100.65
CA LYS A 540 114.42 -56.65 100.15
C LYS A 540 115.88 -56.65 99.68
N ILE A 541 116.35 -55.59 99.00
CA ILE A 541 117.75 -55.44 98.59
C ILE A 541 118.67 -55.27 99.81
N ASN A 542 118.24 -54.55 100.84
CA ASN A 542 118.96 -54.39 102.09
C ASN A 542 119.02 -55.71 102.86
N GLU A 543 117.91 -56.44 102.99
CA GLU A 543 117.89 -57.79 103.58
C GLU A 543 118.85 -58.76 102.87
N LEU A 544 118.87 -58.75 101.53
CA LEU A 544 119.80 -59.56 100.74
C LEU A 544 121.24 -59.10 100.95
N SER A 545 121.50 -57.79 100.98
CA SER A 545 122.82 -57.23 101.28
C SER A 545 123.29 -57.59 102.69
N GLU A 546 122.41 -57.60 103.70
CA GLU A 546 122.76 -58.06 105.05
C GLU A 546 123.03 -59.57 105.09
N ARG A 547 122.24 -60.39 104.39
CA ARG A 547 122.50 -61.84 104.29
C ARG A 547 123.90 -62.08 103.72
N TYR A 548 124.23 -61.46 102.59
CA TYR A 548 125.58 -61.52 102.01
C TYR A 548 126.65 -60.89 102.91
N THR A 549 126.35 -59.82 103.65
CA THR A 549 127.31 -59.20 104.59
C THR A 549 127.64 -60.13 105.75
N ARG A 550 126.64 -60.82 106.32
CA ARG A 550 126.83 -61.83 107.37
C ARG A 550 127.62 -63.04 106.86
N GLU A 551 127.38 -63.46 105.61
CA GLU A 551 128.10 -64.55 104.95
C GLU A 551 129.56 -64.17 104.60
N ILE A 552 129.80 -62.93 104.16
CA ILE A 552 131.14 -62.36 103.92
C ILE A 552 131.93 -62.16 105.23
N GLN A 553 131.25 -61.85 106.34
CA GLN A 553 131.89 -61.78 107.67
C GLN A 553 132.36 -63.16 108.16
N ALA A 554 131.63 -64.24 107.85
CA ALA A 554 131.99 -65.60 108.24
C ALA A 554 133.25 -66.14 107.52
N LEU A 555 133.61 -65.59 106.35
CA LEU A 555 134.71 -66.07 105.51
C LEU A 555 135.99 -65.19 105.55
N ARG A 556 136.04 -64.15 106.39
CA ARG A 556 137.16 -63.18 106.45
C ARG A 556 138.18 -63.42 107.56
N SER A 557 138.44 -64.69 107.90
CA SER A 557 139.49 -65.08 108.86
C SER A 557 140.83 -65.53 108.22
N GLN A 558 141.01 -65.36 106.90
CA GLN A 558 142.31 -65.58 106.24
C GLN A 558 142.67 -64.49 105.21
N ALA A 559 143.94 -64.07 105.29
CA ALA A 559 144.81 -63.47 104.26
C ALA A 559 144.39 -62.23 103.42
N VAL A 560 145.01 -61.09 103.77
CA VAL A 560 145.77 -60.16 102.87
C VAL A 560 144.98 -59.24 101.90
N PRO A 561 145.40 -57.95 101.67
CA PRO A 561 144.58 -56.94 100.96
C PRO A 561 145.13 -56.42 99.61
N SER A 562 144.22 -56.01 98.73
CA SER A 562 144.35 -55.07 97.57
C SER A 562 143.02 -55.09 96.79
N SER A 563 142.60 -54.12 95.96
CA SER A 563 142.98 -52.72 95.68
C SER A 563 141.89 -52.08 94.78
N ASN A 564 141.87 -50.75 94.64
CA ASN A 564 141.66 -49.91 93.41
C ASN A 564 140.79 -50.46 92.22
N VAL A 565 140.01 -49.69 91.44
CA VAL A 565 140.03 -48.26 91.05
C VAL A 565 138.69 -47.83 90.38
N THR A 566 138.52 -46.52 90.08
CA THR A 566 137.88 -45.93 88.86
C THR A 566 136.49 -46.46 88.43
N SER A 567 135.34 -45.79 88.60
CA SER A 567 134.91 -44.42 88.22
C SER A 567 134.74 -44.17 86.70
N LEU A 568 133.60 -43.57 86.29
CA LEU A 568 133.29 -42.81 85.06
C LEU A 568 131.73 -42.79 84.98
N SER A 569 130.96 -41.72 85.20
CA SER A 569 131.03 -40.28 84.86
C SER A 569 130.60 -39.94 83.42
N ARG A 570 129.86 -38.82 83.29
CA ARG A 570 129.48 -38.04 82.08
C ARG A 570 128.11 -38.40 81.45
N THR A 571 127.31 -37.46 80.89
CA THR A 571 127.46 -35.99 80.63
C THR A 571 126.06 -35.34 80.51
N SER A 572 125.79 -34.10 81.00
CA SER A 572 125.68 -32.80 80.27
C SER A 572 124.60 -32.71 79.14
N SER A 573 124.07 -31.57 78.70
CA SER A 573 124.28 -30.13 79.03
C SER A 573 123.03 -29.29 78.67
N VAL A 574 123.16 -27.94 78.67
CA VAL A 574 122.08 -26.93 78.56
C VAL A 574 121.85 -26.34 77.15
N GLU A 575 120.72 -25.62 77.01
CA GLU A 575 120.45 -24.40 76.20
C GLU A 575 119.98 -24.41 74.70
N SER A 576 118.77 -23.86 74.53
CA SER A 576 118.37 -22.71 73.67
C SER A 576 118.28 -22.73 72.12
N MET A 577 117.05 -22.52 71.64
CA MET A 577 116.57 -21.57 70.58
C MET A 577 117.34 -21.39 69.24
N SER A 578 116.67 -21.61 68.08
CA SER A 578 116.26 -20.54 67.11
C SER A 578 115.47 -21.06 65.87
N SER A 579 114.92 -20.11 65.09
CA SER A 579 114.20 -20.08 63.79
C SER A 579 114.67 -21.08 62.67
N ASP A 580 113.95 -21.39 61.55
CA ASP A 580 113.26 -20.49 60.59
C ASP A 580 112.51 -21.23 59.40
N VAL A 581 111.90 -20.45 58.47
CA VAL A 581 111.59 -20.72 57.02
C VAL A 581 110.40 -21.65 56.57
N TRP A 582 109.25 -21.00 56.25
CA TRP A 582 108.48 -20.95 54.95
C TRP A 582 107.82 -22.22 54.33
N LYS A 583 106.85 -22.22 53.38
CA LYS A 583 105.78 -21.33 52.81
C LYS A 583 104.88 -22.25 51.91
N GLY A 584 103.62 -21.97 51.54
CA GLY A 584 102.70 -20.87 51.86
C GLY A 584 101.48 -20.82 50.90
N ASN A 585 100.64 -19.80 51.05
CA ASN A 585 99.69 -19.20 50.06
C ASN A 585 98.50 -20.03 49.51
N ILE A 586 97.30 -19.51 49.21
CA ILE A 586 96.44 -18.35 49.57
C ILE A 586 95.35 -18.29 48.47
N LYS A 587 94.07 -18.22 48.83
CA LYS A 587 93.14 -17.16 48.36
C LYS A 587 91.88 -17.09 49.24
N ARG A 588 91.32 -15.89 49.37
CA ARG A 588 90.07 -15.56 50.09
C ARG A 588 89.09 -14.91 49.11
N SER A 589 87.78 -15.08 49.35
CA SER A 589 86.84 -13.97 49.59
C SER A 589 85.43 -14.50 49.91
N PRO A 590 84.71 -13.92 50.89
CA PRO A 590 83.26 -13.99 51.04
C PRO A 590 82.57 -12.73 50.47
N GLY A 591 81.25 -12.76 50.30
CA GLY A 591 80.44 -11.59 49.98
C GLY A 591 78.93 -11.89 49.97
N ALA A 592 78.12 -10.99 50.55
CA ALA A 592 76.66 -11.05 50.58
C ALA A 592 76.07 -9.64 50.84
N GLY A 593 74.86 -9.37 50.30
CA GLY A 593 74.17 -8.06 50.37
C GLY A 593 74.72 -6.99 49.39
N GLY A 594 73.96 -5.97 49.00
CA GLY A 594 72.52 -5.71 49.24
C GLY A 594 72.08 -4.28 48.85
N ASN A 595 70.91 -4.18 48.20
CA ASN A 595 70.02 -3.00 47.97
C ASN A 595 70.45 -1.69 47.24
N GLU A 596 69.44 -1.14 46.53
CA GLU A 596 69.09 0.28 46.25
C GLU A 596 70.01 1.19 45.39
N GLY A 597 69.45 2.25 44.75
CA GLY A 597 70.32 3.27 44.12
C GLY A 597 69.83 4.44 43.24
N ASP A 598 68.66 4.42 42.57
CA ASP A 598 67.97 5.59 41.94
C ASP A 598 68.72 6.50 40.88
N SER A 599 68.03 7.55 40.38
CA SER A 599 68.49 8.80 39.73
C SER A 599 68.57 8.97 38.19
N SER A 600 67.42 9.30 37.58
CA SER A 600 67.06 10.60 36.93
C SER A 600 67.93 11.35 35.87
N GLY A 601 67.24 12.00 34.91
CA GLY A 601 67.71 13.05 33.95
C GLY A 601 67.27 12.76 32.49
N GLU A 602 66.33 13.44 31.81
CA GLU A 602 66.04 14.88 31.56
C GLU A 602 67.15 15.67 30.84
N SER A 603 66.90 16.60 29.90
CA SER A 603 65.70 16.98 29.10
C SER A 603 66.19 17.72 27.81
N THR A 604 65.40 18.03 26.76
CA THR A 604 64.59 19.27 26.59
C THR A 604 64.03 19.34 25.15
N SER A 605 62.86 19.97 24.92
CA SER A 605 62.58 20.96 23.84
C SER A 605 61.07 21.18 23.67
N GLU A 606 60.61 22.43 23.76
CA GLU A 606 59.22 22.82 23.47
C GLU A 606 59.03 23.25 22.00
N CYS A 607 57.84 23.03 21.40
CA CYS A 607 56.96 24.13 20.93
C CYS A 607 55.67 23.59 20.25
N VAL A 608 54.60 24.37 20.41
CA VAL A 608 53.21 24.18 19.94
C VAL A 608 53.07 24.00 18.42
N SER A 609 52.24 23.04 17.97
CA SER A 609 51.21 23.26 16.91
C SER A 609 50.25 22.07 16.68
N VAL A 610 48.95 22.41 16.67
CA VAL A 610 47.80 21.80 15.95
C VAL A 610 47.72 20.27 15.78
N LEU A 611 46.72 19.66 16.43
CA LEU A 611 46.24 18.30 16.20
C LEU A 611 45.63 18.08 14.81
N PRO A 612 46.06 17.04 14.06
CA PRO A 612 45.21 16.32 13.11
C PRO A 612 44.48 15.18 13.85
N MET A 613 43.17 15.06 13.68
CA MET A 613 42.39 13.94 14.24
C MET A 613 42.78 12.61 13.57
N PRO A 614 42.71 11.46 14.29
CA PRO A 614 42.99 10.14 13.72
C PRO A 614 41.98 9.75 12.63
N PRO A 615 42.35 8.85 11.70
CA PRO A 615 41.54 8.55 10.53
C PRO A 615 40.18 7.95 10.89
N SER A 616 39.14 8.40 10.20
CA SER A 616 37.78 7.90 10.35
C SER A 616 37.69 6.40 10.10
N THR A 617 37.18 5.63 11.08
CA THR A 617 36.87 4.20 10.94
C THR A 617 35.98 3.95 9.71
N PRO A 618 36.08 2.81 9.01
CA PRO A 618 35.35 2.55 7.76
C PRO A 618 33.84 2.80 7.81
N ALA A 619 33.20 2.55 8.94
CA ALA A 619 31.78 2.85 9.16
C ALA A 619 31.42 4.34 8.97
N SER A 620 32.30 5.26 9.40
CA SER A 620 32.11 6.71 9.20
C SER A 620 32.21 7.10 7.72
N ALA A 621 33.15 6.51 6.98
CA ALA A 621 33.28 6.73 5.53
C ALA A 621 32.16 6.08 4.71
N ILE A 622 31.36 5.19 5.31
CA ILE A 622 30.12 4.66 4.73
C ILE A 622 28.95 5.58 5.09
N ALA A 623 28.82 5.99 6.36
CA ALA A 623 27.77 6.89 6.82
C ALA A 623 27.78 8.26 6.10
N VAL A 624 28.97 8.84 5.86
CA VAL A 624 29.10 10.11 5.11
C VAL A 624 28.66 9.94 3.65
N ARG A 625 29.01 8.82 2.99
CA ARG A 625 28.55 8.56 1.61
C ARG A 625 27.06 8.28 1.54
N PHE A 626 26.49 7.56 2.51
CA PHE A 626 25.06 7.34 2.59
C PHE A 626 24.29 8.66 2.78
N LEU A 627 24.76 9.54 3.67
CA LEU A 627 24.19 10.88 3.84
C LEU A 627 24.25 11.70 2.55
N GLN A 628 25.38 11.66 1.84
CA GLN A 628 25.56 12.39 0.57
C GLN A 628 24.68 11.84 -0.57
N GLU A 629 24.52 10.51 -0.65
CA GLU A 629 23.57 9.88 -1.59
C GLU A 629 22.11 10.21 -1.26
N GLU A 630 21.73 10.20 0.02
CA GLU A 630 20.35 10.49 0.44
C GLU A 630 20.02 11.99 0.32
N GLU A 631 20.99 12.87 0.54
CA GLU A 631 20.87 14.30 0.25
C GLU A 631 20.66 14.55 -1.26
N LEU A 632 21.43 13.89 -2.13
CA LEU A 632 21.21 13.92 -3.59
C LEU A 632 19.84 13.38 -4.00
N ARG A 633 19.37 12.27 -3.40
CA ARG A 633 18.02 11.73 -3.64
C ARG A 633 16.93 12.68 -3.16
N SER A 634 17.14 13.38 -2.05
CA SER A 634 16.19 14.38 -1.55
C SER A 634 16.07 15.57 -2.51
N GLN A 635 17.17 15.98 -3.16
CA GLN A 635 17.19 17.05 -4.16
C GLN A 635 16.52 16.63 -5.48
N ASP A 636 16.77 15.41 -5.97
CA ASP A 636 16.06 14.83 -7.14
C ASP A 636 14.55 14.68 -6.87
N LEU A 637 14.17 14.22 -5.66
CA LEU A 637 12.77 14.12 -5.25
C LEU A 637 12.10 15.51 -5.18
N LEU A 638 12.77 16.51 -4.61
CA LEU A 638 12.28 17.90 -4.59
C LEU A 638 12.10 18.46 -6.00
N GLN A 639 13.09 18.32 -6.88
CA GLN A 639 12.99 18.80 -8.26
C GLN A 639 11.84 18.15 -9.04
N ARG A 640 11.57 16.86 -8.81
CA ARG A 640 10.41 16.15 -9.39
C ARG A 640 9.08 16.65 -8.82
N LEU A 641 9.01 16.88 -7.51
CA LEU A 641 7.81 17.43 -6.86
C LEU A 641 7.52 18.85 -7.33
N ASP A 642 8.53 19.73 -7.37
CA ASP A 642 8.39 21.10 -7.87
C ASP A 642 7.98 21.13 -9.35
N SER A 643 8.57 20.26 -10.18
CA SER A 643 8.19 20.11 -11.59
C SER A 643 6.72 19.70 -11.74
N HIS A 644 6.28 18.69 -10.98
CA HIS A 644 4.91 18.21 -11.03
C HIS A 644 3.89 19.20 -10.44
N ILE A 645 4.29 19.97 -9.42
CA ILE A 645 3.51 21.09 -8.89
C ILE A 645 3.34 22.18 -9.96
N GLU A 646 4.36 22.45 -10.78
CA GLU A 646 4.27 23.42 -11.87
C GLU A 646 3.42 22.90 -13.06
N GLU A 647 3.52 21.61 -13.40
CA GLU A 647 2.59 20.95 -14.33
C GLU A 647 1.13 21.10 -13.86
N LEU A 648 0.85 20.78 -12.59
CA LEU A 648 -0.49 20.90 -11.99
C LEU A 648 -1.01 22.35 -11.99
N LYS A 649 -0.15 23.35 -11.75
CA LYS A 649 -0.51 24.77 -11.91
C LYS A 649 -0.87 25.09 -13.36
N GLN A 650 -0.08 24.65 -14.34
CA GLN A 650 -0.35 24.90 -15.75
C GLN A 650 -1.61 24.19 -16.25
N ASP A 651 -1.86 22.95 -15.82
CA ASP A 651 -3.09 22.19 -16.11
C ASP A 651 -4.31 22.88 -15.50
N SER A 652 -4.21 23.32 -14.24
CA SER A 652 -5.25 24.12 -13.58
C SER A 652 -5.46 25.47 -14.29
N GLN A 653 -4.40 26.13 -14.76
CA GLN A 653 -4.50 27.41 -15.46
C GLN A 653 -5.13 27.25 -16.84
N ARG A 654 -4.75 26.21 -17.60
CA ARG A 654 -5.37 25.85 -18.89
C ARG A 654 -6.85 25.48 -18.70
N THR A 655 -7.19 24.76 -17.63
CA THR A 655 -8.57 24.43 -17.27
C THR A 655 -9.39 25.69 -16.95
N VAL A 656 -8.86 26.61 -16.13
CA VAL A 656 -9.51 27.90 -15.84
C VAL A 656 -9.67 28.75 -17.10
N GLN A 657 -8.64 28.84 -17.95
CA GLN A 657 -8.71 29.57 -19.24
C GLN A 657 -9.80 29.01 -20.16
N HIS A 658 -9.91 27.68 -20.28
CA HIS A 658 -10.95 27.04 -21.07
C HIS A 658 -12.37 27.43 -20.59
N PHE A 659 -12.61 27.47 -19.28
CA PHE A 659 -13.91 27.87 -18.74
C PHE A 659 -14.15 29.39 -18.71
N THR A 660 -13.10 30.24 -18.74
CA THR A 660 -13.27 31.70 -18.84
C THR A 660 -13.40 32.22 -20.27
N GLN A 661 -12.94 31.48 -21.28
CA GLN A 661 -13.12 31.80 -22.70
C GLN A 661 -14.48 31.36 -23.27
N ALA A 662 -15.24 30.54 -22.54
CA ALA A 662 -16.54 30.01 -22.96
C ALA A 662 -17.73 30.95 -22.64
N ARG A 663 -17.52 32.28 -22.67
CA ARG A 663 -18.50 33.30 -22.24
C ARG A 663 -18.34 34.63 -22.97
#